data_AF-X0CJ47-F1
#
_entry.id   AF-X0CJ47-F1
#
_cell.length_a   1.000
_cell.length_b   1.000
_cell.length_c   1.000
_cell.angle_alpha   90.00
_cell.angle_beta   90.00
_cell.angle_gamma   90.00
#
_symmetry.space_group_name_H-M   'P 1'
#
loop_
_entity.id
_entity.type
_entity.pdbx_description
1 polymer ?
#
loop_
_entity_poly.entity_id
_entity_poly.type
_entity_poly.pdbx_seq_one_letter_code
_entity_poly.pdbx_strand_id
1 'polypeptide(L)'
;MDKTPAPIFRKQRGAVPPSSAIPSSSPAFGTPIHPLKPFAVNAPKAAILPIILPPPTLRPLAFRTFTKKHSLTLTSSALQELASFIGRHCGSGWREEGLAERVLEEVARSWKNRNGGVIVEGSSKELQEILKTLEGNMSGGRITGPARGLPRGDSMLDLKDNETLNTRLGLRPAEIRREDSNTSFGMSGLGVDEEQEESETSDPRAWLKIIDAYDQPRFIYNVGKKHFEKDTSTPSLLPPASHKTTVFRNRYNVIHQRLLRNETFQSSAVSSSRKQSLSRSLSNQHSLKLTPIANLLGRHGSSHMLLGLLVVLPTGDLAISDLTGTIALDLSQAVAIPDDSAWFCPGMIVLVDGVYEEEDESVGKGLSGSSGVGGTLGGRFQGFFIGQPPCERRQATLGISGPDGGQEQTIGGGFGWIDFLGVGSERAVGTKMRRLERRLLRSRAEEDTAPSRGRVVIIGELNLDQPRTLQALRKILSGYASEPEGSTPLTFVLMGNFTQYAVLARGGSGGSIEYKEYFDALASTLGDFPTLLQSSTFVFVPGDNDGWVSSFTAGASVPLPRKQVPDMFTSRIRRAFATANAEVGGKSNGTAVWTSNPSRISLFGPNHELVVFRDDVSARLRRASVRLKPKAKDASGEQAPGSSAAPPEDVQPMDIDAAHHDDPTATATGSPVTPLIPHDVHAAQKLVKTILDQGYLAPFRQAIRPVHWDYSSALHLYPLPTAMVLLDTTAPPFCVTYEGCHVMNPGSVLVPGRKGIARWVEYDVGRLGRLRECTV
;
A
#
# COMPACT_ATOMS: atom_id res chain seq x y z
N MET A 1 27.96 53.05 46.87
CA MET A 1 27.05 52.77 47.98
C MET A 1 25.89 51.98 47.41
N ASP A 2 25.57 50.72 47.72
CA ASP A 2 26.18 49.62 48.46
C ASP A 2 25.44 48.37 47.93
N LYS A 3 26.12 47.41 47.30
CA LYS A 3 26.50 46.08 47.85
C LYS A 3 25.34 45.23 48.45
N THR A 4 24.94 44.21 47.66
CA THR A 4 24.80 42.76 48.05
C THR A 4 23.75 42.32 49.10
N PRO A 5 23.48 41.01 49.32
CA PRO A 5 23.18 39.88 48.43
C PRO A 5 21.95 39.01 48.92
N ALA A 6 21.71 37.85 48.29
CA ALA A 6 20.67 36.84 48.61
C ALA A 6 20.72 36.25 50.04
N PRO A 7 19.62 35.62 50.54
CA PRO A 7 19.62 34.15 50.69
C PRO A 7 18.21 33.52 50.50
N ILE A 8 18.05 32.35 49.87
CA ILE A 8 18.27 30.98 50.41
C ILE A 8 17.62 30.81 51.81
N PHE A 9 16.64 29.89 51.88
CA PHE A 9 15.82 29.47 53.02
C PHE A 9 14.55 30.28 53.34
N ARG A 10 13.43 29.88 52.72
CA ARG A 10 12.17 29.65 53.44
C ARG A 10 11.25 28.66 52.71
N LYS A 11 11.07 27.48 53.30
CA LYS A 11 9.98 26.53 53.04
C LYS A 11 8.66 27.17 53.51
N GLN A 12 7.59 27.08 52.73
CA GLN A 12 6.22 27.10 53.29
C GLN A 12 5.19 26.42 52.38
N ARG A 13 4.68 25.31 52.92
CA ARG A 13 3.29 24.77 52.91
C ARG A 13 2.48 24.80 51.61
N GLY A 14 2.22 23.60 51.09
CA GLY A 14 1.23 23.32 50.05
C GLY A 14 -0.21 23.51 50.54
N ALA A 15 -1.03 24.05 49.63
CA ALA A 15 -2.45 24.31 49.83
C ALA A 15 -3.32 23.18 49.24
N VAL A 16 -4.43 22.96 49.96
CA VAL A 16 -5.50 21.97 49.83
C VAL A 16 -6.31 22.14 48.53
N PRO A 17 -6.85 21.05 47.92
CA PRO A 17 -7.70 21.15 46.73
C PRO A 17 -9.18 21.40 47.10
N PRO A 18 -9.95 22.15 46.29
CA PRO A 18 -11.39 22.15 46.42
C PRO A 18 -12.05 21.17 45.44
N SER A 19 -13.07 20.51 45.98
CA SER A 19 -13.95 19.51 45.41
C SER A 19 -15.07 20.08 44.54
N SER A 20 -15.73 19.15 43.82
CA SER A 20 -17.15 19.16 43.40
C SER A 20 -17.50 20.06 42.20
N ALA A 21 -18.47 19.76 41.35
CA ALA A 21 -19.23 18.58 40.97
C ALA A 21 -20.04 19.06 39.75
N ILE A 22 -20.22 18.22 38.74
CA ILE A 22 -21.06 18.54 37.57
C ILE A 22 -22.52 18.21 37.90
N PRO A 23 -23.52 18.97 37.45
CA PRO A 23 -24.85 18.43 37.19
C PRO A 23 -25.13 18.31 35.69
N SER A 24 -25.55 17.12 35.29
CA SER A 24 -26.16 16.76 34.01
C SER A 24 -27.68 16.97 34.06
N SER A 25 -28.30 17.24 32.92
CA SER A 25 -29.76 17.13 32.69
C SER A 25 -29.97 16.58 31.26
N SER A 26 -30.17 15.27 31.01
CA SER A 26 -31.37 14.39 31.18
C SER A 26 -31.59 13.66 29.81
N PRO A 27 -32.53 12.71 29.63
CA PRO A 27 -32.57 11.35 30.20
C PRO A 27 -33.01 10.27 29.16
N ALA A 28 -32.21 9.24 28.86
CA ALA A 28 -32.69 7.92 28.41
C ALA A 28 -31.51 6.97 28.18
N PHE A 29 -31.70 5.69 28.50
CA PHE A 29 -30.75 4.57 28.51
C PHE A 29 -29.88 4.44 29.78
N GLY A 30 -30.35 3.55 30.66
CA GLY A 30 -29.59 3.03 31.79
C GLY A 30 -28.34 2.28 31.35
N THR A 31 -27.22 2.63 31.96
CA THR A 31 -25.96 1.89 31.91
C THR A 31 -26.03 0.67 32.83
N PRO A 32 -25.76 -0.57 32.38
CA PRO A 32 -25.70 -1.72 33.26
C PRO A 32 -24.51 -1.68 34.23
N ILE A 33 -24.79 -2.10 35.48
CA ILE A 33 -23.99 -2.01 36.71
C ILE A 33 -22.92 -3.12 36.82
N HIS A 34 -22.11 -3.36 35.79
CA HIS A 34 -20.90 -4.19 35.96
C HIS A 34 -19.78 -3.76 35.01
N PRO A 35 -18.59 -3.35 35.51
CA PRO A 35 -17.42 -3.29 34.65
C PRO A 35 -17.05 -4.73 34.26
N LEU A 36 -17.27 -5.07 32.98
CA LEU A 36 -16.74 -6.30 32.41
C LEU A 36 -15.22 -6.27 32.58
N LYS A 37 -14.67 -7.28 33.27
CA LYS A 37 -13.23 -7.49 33.40
C LYS A 37 -12.58 -7.39 32.02
N PRO A 38 -11.43 -6.70 31.85
CA PRO A 38 -10.73 -6.74 30.59
C PRO A 38 -10.41 -8.21 30.27
N PHE A 39 -10.94 -8.70 29.16
CA PHE A 39 -10.52 -9.96 28.59
C PHE A 39 -9.01 -9.87 28.38
N ALA A 40 -8.25 -10.75 29.02
CA ALA A 40 -6.84 -10.94 28.74
C ALA A 40 -6.72 -11.51 27.33
N VAL A 41 -6.60 -10.62 26.34
CA VAL A 41 -6.15 -11.00 25.01
C VAL A 41 -4.69 -11.43 25.18
N ASN A 42 -4.38 -12.69 24.86
CA ASN A 42 -2.99 -13.12 24.74
C ASN A 42 -2.33 -12.24 23.67
N ALA A 43 -1.54 -11.26 24.12
CA ALA A 43 -0.71 -10.46 23.24
C ALA A 43 0.19 -11.41 22.43
N PRO A 44 0.42 -11.16 21.13
CA PRO A 44 1.37 -11.95 20.36
C PRO A 44 2.73 -11.94 21.08
N LYS A 45 3.37 -13.11 21.19
CA LYS A 45 4.70 -13.24 21.81
C LYS A 45 5.63 -12.21 21.18
N ALA A 46 6.04 -11.20 21.95
CA ALA A 46 7.00 -10.22 21.47
C ALA A 46 8.28 -10.97 21.08
N ALA A 47 8.63 -10.93 19.79
CA ALA A 47 9.79 -11.64 19.27
C ALA A 47 11.07 -10.93 19.76
N ILE A 48 11.81 -11.62 20.62
CA ILE A 48 13.08 -11.14 21.15
C ILE A 48 14.17 -11.66 20.24
N LEU A 49 15.09 -10.78 19.83
CA LEU A 49 16.28 -11.19 19.08
C LEU A 49 17.23 -11.95 20.03
N PRO A 50 17.52 -13.24 19.78
CA PRO A 50 18.46 -14.01 20.59
C PRO A 50 19.86 -13.41 20.50
N ILE A 51 20.55 -13.32 21.65
CA ILE A 51 21.95 -12.93 21.72
C ILE A 51 22.80 -14.10 22.20
N ILE A 52 24.01 -14.23 21.67
CA ILE A 52 25.01 -15.15 22.23
C ILE A 52 25.65 -14.43 23.42
N LEU A 53 25.23 -14.81 24.64
CA LEU A 53 25.74 -14.20 25.86
C LEU A 53 26.99 -14.95 26.37
N PRO A 54 28.18 -14.32 26.43
CA PRO A 54 29.38 -14.96 26.94
C PRO A 54 29.25 -15.22 28.46
N PRO A 55 29.51 -16.44 28.96
CA PRO A 55 29.40 -16.79 30.38
C PRO A 55 30.09 -15.79 31.35
N PRO A 56 31.31 -15.25 31.07
CA PRO A 56 31.94 -14.28 31.97
C PRO A 56 31.13 -13.01 32.25
N THR A 57 30.28 -12.60 31.31
CA THR A 57 29.46 -11.37 31.43
C THR A 57 28.28 -11.53 32.38
N LEU A 58 27.70 -12.74 32.45
CA LEU A 58 26.61 -13.08 33.38
C LEU A 58 27.12 -13.35 34.80
N ARG A 59 28.39 -13.73 34.95
CA ARG A 59 28.99 -14.20 36.21
C ARG A 59 28.74 -13.29 37.42
N PRO A 60 28.94 -11.95 37.36
CA PRO A 60 28.72 -11.10 38.52
C PRO A 60 27.26 -11.09 39.01
N LEU A 61 26.31 -11.15 38.08
CA LEU A 61 24.87 -11.18 38.40
C LEU A 61 24.45 -12.55 38.94
N ALA A 62 24.87 -13.64 38.29
CA ALA A 62 24.57 -15.00 38.72
C ALA A 62 25.16 -15.31 40.11
N PHE A 63 26.38 -14.85 40.40
CA PHE A 63 26.95 -15.01 41.75
C PHE A 63 26.20 -14.17 42.78
N ARG A 64 25.81 -12.93 42.46
CA ARG A 64 25.02 -12.11 43.40
C ARG A 64 23.68 -12.76 43.75
N THR A 65 22.99 -13.37 42.79
CA THR A 65 21.70 -14.03 43.05
C THR A 65 21.87 -15.40 43.70
N PHE A 66 22.63 -16.32 43.11
CA PHE A 66 22.77 -17.68 43.63
C PHE A 66 23.58 -17.72 44.92
N THR A 67 24.78 -17.13 44.97
CA THR A 67 25.67 -17.25 46.14
C THR A 67 25.29 -16.28 47.27
N LYS A 68 25.01 -15.00 46.97
CA LYS A 68 24.73 -14.01 48.02
C LYS A 68 23.28 -13.98 48.49
N LYS A 69 22.28 -14.04 47.60
CA LYS A 69 20.86 -14.02 47.99
C LYS A 69 20.34 -15.40 48.39
N HIS A 70 20.73 -16.45 47.67
CA HIS A 70 20.20 -17.80 47.90
C HIS A 70 21.19 -18.79 48.52
N SER A 71 22.44 -18.41 48.83
CA SER A 71 23.43 -19.30 49.46
C SER A 71 23.67 -20.64 48.71
N LEU A 72 23.59 -20.60 47.37
CA LEU A 72 23.87 -21.71 46.46
C LEU A 72 25.20 -21.50 45.76
N THR A 73 25.97 -22.57 45.60
CA THR A 73 27.23 -22.57 44.83
C THR A 73 26.97 -22.98 43.38
N LEU A 74 27.51 -22.21 42.43
CA LEU A 74 27.27 -22.39 40.99
C LEU A 74 28.53 -22.91 40.29
N THR A 75 28.42 -24.02 39.54
CA THR A 75 29.53 -24.52 38.72
C THR A 75 29.67 -23.75 37.40
N SER A 76 30.82 -23.91 36.72
CA SER A 76 31.05 -23.32 35.40
C SER A 76 30.07 -23.84 34.35
N SER A 77 29.69 -25.12 34.43
CA SER A 77 28.71 -25.75 33.53
C SER A 77 27.31 -25.16 33.72
N ALA A 78 26.85 -24.98 34.96
CA ALA A 78 25.56 -24.35 35.25
C ALA A 78 25.51 -22.89 34.76
N LEU A 79 26.62 -22.16 34.90
CA LEU A 79 26.71 -20.79 34.42
C LEU A 79 26.60 -20.70 32.89
N GLN A 80 27.17 -21.66 32.16
CA GLN A 80 27.10 -21.72 30.70
C GLN A 80 25.67 -21.99 30.20
N GLU A 81 24.93 -22.88 30.85
CA GLU A 81 23.53 -23.15 30.52
C GLU A 81 22.60 -21.97 30.86
N LEU A 82 22.83 -21.29 31.99
CA LEU A 82 22.07 -20.08 32.32
C LEU A 82 22.35 -18.93 31.34
N ALA A 83 23.60 -18.79 30.87
CA ALA A 83 23.96 -17.79 29.89
C ALA A 83 23.32 -18.07 28.52
N SER A 84 23.27 -19.34 28.08
CA SER A 84 22.61 -19.71 26.83
C SER A 84 21.09 -19.52 26.90
N PHE A 85 20.46 -19.85 28.04
CA PHE A 85 19.03 -19.66 28.26
C PHE A 85 18.64 -18.17 28.28
N ILE A 86 19.35 -17.35 29.05
CA ILE A 86 19.08 -15.90 29.14
C ILE A 86 19.36 -15.21 27.81
N GLY A 87 20.42 -15.60 27.10
CA GLY A 87 20.73 -15.06 25.77
C GLY A 87 19.62 -15.33 24.75
N ARG A 88 19.01 -16.53 24.78
CA ARG A 88 17.90 -16.90 23.89
C ARG A 88 16.59 -16.20 24.25
N HIS A 89 16.26 -16.09 25.53
CA HIS A 89 14.92 -15.67 25.96
C HIS A 89 14.81 -14.26 26.50
N CYS A 90 15.90 -13.59 26.89
CA CYS A 90 15.87 -12.20 27.37
C CYS A 90 16.47 -11.21 26.34
N GLY A 91 17.22 -11.70 25.35
CA GLY A 91 17.83 -10.88 24.29
C GLY A 91 18.70 -9.74 24.85
N SER A 92 18.68 -8.58 24.20
CA SER A 92 19.44 -7.38 24.62
C SER A 92 18.97 -6.79 25.95
N GLY A 93 17.72 -7.04 26.37
CA GLY A 93 17.13 -6.53 27.62
C GLY A 93 17.64 -7.22 28.90
N TRP A 94 18.51 -8.22 28.80
CA TRP A 94 18.99 -8.99 29.96
C TRP A 94 19.68 -8.13 31.04
N ARG A 95 20.37 -7.05 30.65
CA ARG A 95 21.11 -6.15 31.55
C ARG A 95 20.38 -4.85 31.87
N GLU A 96 19.87 -4.15 30.86
CA GLU A 96 19.28 -2.80 31.01
C GLU A 96 17.89 -2.83 31.65
N GLU A 97 17.08 -3.84 31.35
CA GLU A 97 15.73 -4.00 31.91
C GLU A 97 15.69 -4.89 33.17
N GLY A 98 16.85 -5.38 33.63
CA GLY A 98 16.96 -6.23 34.82
C GLY A 98 16.28 -7.60 34.70
N LEU A 99 15.95 -8.04 33.47
CA LEU A 99 15.22 -9.28 33.21
C LEU A 99 16.01 -10.53 33.64
N ALA A 100 17.33 -10.53 33.42
CA ALA A 100 18.19 -11.65 33.83
C ALA A 100 18.17 -11.87 35.35
N GLU A 101 18.09 -10.81 36.15
CA GLU A 101 18.05 -10.94 37.61
C GLU A 101 16.76 -11.64 38.07
N ARG A 102 15.63 -11.31 37.46
CA ARG A 102 14.33 -11.93 37.78
C ARG A 102 14.31 -13.42 37.41
N VAL A 103 14.84 -13.75 36.24
CA VAL A 103 14.97 -15.15 35.79
C VAL A 103 15.91 -15.94 36.70
N LEU A 104 17.07 -15.40 37.03
CA LEU A 104 18.02 -16.07 37.93
C LEU A 104 17.46 -16.26 39.34
N GLU A 105 16.68 -15.30 39.85
CA GLU A 105 16.03 -15.41 41.16
C GLU A 105 14.95 -16.50 41.19
N GLU A 106 14.14 -16.60 40.14
CA GLU A 106 13.09 -17.62 40.05
C GLU A 106 13.67 -19.03 39.85
N VAL A 107 14.77 -19.16 39.10
CA VAL A 107 15.53 -20.43 38.99
C VAL A 107 16.10 -20.82 40.36
N ALA A 108 16.74 -19.89 41.09
CA ALA A 108 17.30 -20.17 42.41
C ALA A 108 16.23 -20.54 43.45
N ARG A 109 15.06 -19.90 43.40
CA ARG A 109 13.90 -20.21 44.24
C ARG A 109 13.32 -21.59 43.90
N SER A 110 13.16 -21.90 42.61
CA SER A 110 12.66 -23.20 42.15
C SER A 110 13.60 -24.34 42.51
N TRP A 111 14.92 -24.10 42.45
CA TRP A 111 15.94 -25.07 42.86
C TRP A 111 15.83 -25.43 44.35
N LYS A 112 15.67 -24.41 45.22
CA LYS A 112 15.44 -24.62 46.65
C LYS A 112 14.14 -25.35 46.94
N ASN A 113 13.05 -24.99 46.25
CA ASN A 113 11.74 -25.59 46.47
C ASN A 113 11.67 -27.07 46.07
N ARG A 114 12.57 -27.52 45.18
CA ARG A 114 12.69 -28.93 44.79
C ARG A 114 13.68 -29.72 45.66
N ASN A 115 14.14 -29.15 46.78
CA ASN A 115 15.18 -29.70 47.65
C ASN A 115 16.50 -29.99 46.91
N GLY A 116 16.86 -29.16 45.91
CA GLY A 116 18.13 -29.27 45.21
C GLY A 116 19.32 -29.07 46.14
N GLY A 117 20.44 -29.73 45.85
CA GLY A 117 21.67 -29.63 46.63
C GLY A 117 22.26 -28.20 46.68
N VAL A 118 23.22 -27.98 47.58
CA VAL A 118 23.91 -26.68 47.74
C VAL A 118 24.75 -26.32 46.51
N ILE A 119 25.13 -27.31 45.70
CA ILE A 119 25.88 -27.15 44.45
C ILE A 119 24.90 -27.30 43.27
N VAL A 120 24.80 -26.27 42.44
CA VAL A 120 24.04 -26.26 41.19
C VAL A 120 24.97 -26.63 40.04
N GLU A 121 24.72 -27.79 39.42
CA GLU A 121 25.51 -28.32 38.30
C GLU A 121 24.69 -28.33 37.00
N GLY A 122 25.31 -27.95 35.87
CA GLY A 122 24.62 -27.89 34.57
C GLY A 122 24.14 -29.25 34.04
N SER A 123 24.84 -30.32 34.38
CA SER A 123 24.47 -31.70 34.00
C SER A 123 23.29 -32.26 34.80
N SER A 124 22.77 -31.53 35.79
CA SER A 124 21.67 -32.01 36.62
C SER A 124 20.34 -31.96 35.86
N LYS A 125 19.62 -33.09 35.84
CA LYS A 125 18.28 -33.19 35.23
C LYS A 125 17.29 -32.20 35.86
N GLU A 126 17.46 -31.91 37.14
CA GLU A 126 16.63 -30.96 37.89
C GLU A 126 16.75 -29.53 37.34
N LEU A 127 17.95 -29.08 36.96
CA LEU A 127 18.14 -27.72 36.42
C LEU A 127 17.50 -27.61 35.03
N GLN A 128 17.69 -28.62 34.20
CA GLN A 128 17.11 -28.68 32.86
C GLN A 128 15.58 -28.71 32.90
N GLU A 129 14.98 -29.42 33.84
CA GLU A 129 13.52 -29.40 34.06
C GLU A 129 13.00 -28.03 34.54
N ILE A 130 13.76 -27.33 35.40
CA ILE A 130 13.41 -25.98 35.84
C ILE A 130 13.48 -25.00 34.66
N LEU A 131 14.51 -25.08 33.83
CA LEU A 131 14.62 -24.23 32.63
C LEU A 131 13.51 -24.51 31.62
N LYS A 132 13.16 -25.79 31.40
CA LYS A 132 12.07 -26.18 30.50
C LYS A 132 10.69 -25.72 31.00
N THR A 133 10.47 -25.75 32.31
CA THR A 133 9.21 -25.22 32.90
C THR A 133 9.15 -23.69 32.85
N LEU A 134 10.27 -23.00 32.97
CA LEU A 134 10.34 -21.55 32.79
C LEU A 134 10.18 -21.11 31.34
N GLU A 135 10.71 -21.88 30.38
CA GLU A 135 10.55 -21.62 28.95
C GLU A 135 9.06 -21.53 28.56
N GLY A 136 8.23 -22.47 29.03
CA GLY A 136 6.79 -22.44 28.80
C GLY A 136 6.07 -21.23 29.41
N ASN A 137 6.68 -20.59 30.40
CA ASN A 137 6.12 -19.45 31.13
C ASN A 137 6.75 -18.11 30.73
N MET A 138 7.64 -18.05 29.73
CA MET A 138 8.25 -16.81 29.29
C MET A 138 7.56 -16.19 28.07
N SER A 139 7.29 -14.90 28.15
CA SER A 139 6.84 -14.08 27.02
C SER A 139 7.51 -12.72 27.04
N GLY A 140 8.12 -12.30 25.91
CA GLY A 140 8.80 -11.01 25.81
C GLY A 140 9.92 -10.78 26.83
N GLY A 141 10.59 -11.85 27.29
CA GLY A 141 11.71 -11.79 28.23
C GLY A 141 11.28 -11.66 29.68
N ARG A 142 9.96 -11.74 29.94
CA ARG A 142 9.35 -11.67 31.26
C ARG A 142 8.71 -13.01 31.60
N ILE A 143 8.79 -13.38 32.88
CA ILE A 143 8.15 -14.58 33.41
C ILE A 143 6.67 -14.26 33.62
N THR A 144 5.81 -14.86 32.80
CA THR A 144 4.34 -14.82 32.92
C THR A 144 3.87 -16.13 33.54
N GLY A 145 3.84 -16.18 34.88
CA GLY A 145 3.33 -17.32 35.64
C GLY A 145 2.28 -16.89 36.68
N PRO A 146 1.43 -17.82 37.18
CA PRO A 146 0.38 -17.50 38.13
C PRO A 146 1.00 -17.09 39.47
N ALA A 147 0.65 -15.89 39.94
CA ALA A 147 1.10 -15.37 41.22
C ALA A 147 0.70 -16.31 42.37
N ARG A 148 1.64 -17.12 42.86
CA ARG A 148 1.50 -17.85 44.13
C ARG A 148 2.42 -17.19 45.16
N GLY A 149 1.86 -16.19 45.86
CA GLY A 149 2.29 -15.71 47.17
C GLY A 149 3.65 -15.02 47.27
N LEU A 150 3.66 -13.68 47.20
CA LEU A 150 4.65 -12.85 47.89
C LEU A 150 3.92 -12.02 48.96
N PRO A 151 4.53 -11.82 50.15
CA PRO A 151 3.87 -11.17 51.27
C PRO A 151 3.71 -9.68 51.03
N ARG A 152 2.59 -9.15 51.54
CA ARG A 152 2.27 -7.72 51.66
C ARG A 152 3.40 -6.98 52.38
N GLY A 153 3.86 -5.90 51.76
CA GLY A 153 4.66 -4.86 52.38
C GLY A 153 4.72 -3.64 51.46
N ASP A 154 3.89 -2.65 51.79
CA ASP A 154 3.92 -1.21 51.41
C ASP A 154 4.68 -0.79 50.15
N SER A 155 3.98 -0.38 49.08
CA SER A 155 3.38 0.96 48.88
C SER A 155 4.22 1.82 47.94
N MET A 156 3.62 2.20 46.81
CA MET A 156 3.39 3.61 46.40
C MET A 156 3.70 3.90 44.92
N LEU A 157 2.60 4.12 44.20
CA LEU A 157 2.35 5.11 43.15
C LEU A 157 3.52 5.57 42.26
N ASP A 158 3.40 5.20 40.98
CA ASP A 158 4.16 5.74 39.86
C ASP A 158 3.29 6.77 39.12
N LEU A 159 3.67 8.05 39.17
CA LEU A 159 3.23 9.06 38.21
C LEU A 159 4.36 10.07 37.97
N LYS A 160 4.68 10.20 36.68
CA LYS A 160 5.15 11.37 35.92
C LYS A 160 6.64 11.76 35.91
N ASP A 161 7.09 11.77 34.65
CA ASP A 161 7.79 12.82 33.93
C ASP A 161 9.33 12.95 34.00
N ASN A 162 9.86 12.78 32.78
CA ASN A 162 10.82 13.63 32.09
C ASN A 162 12.33 13.45 32.29
N GLU A 163 12.97 13.40 31.11
CA GLU A 163 14.26 14.04 30.79
C GLU A 163 15.51 13.38 31.43
N THR A 164 16.68 13.27 30.81
CA THR A 164 17.26 13.84 29.59
C THR A 164 18.70 13.30 29.44
N LEU A 165 19.23 13.46 28.22
CA LEU A 165 20.64 13.76 27.89
C LEU A 165 21.69 12.62 27.79
N ASN A 166 22.19 12.54 26.55
CA ASN A 166 23.59 12.56 26.15
C ASN A 166 24.45 11.30 26.33
N THR A 167 24.93 10.79 25.19
CA THR A 167 26.38 10.92 24.92
C THR A 167 26.63 11.20 23.44
N ARG A 168 27.17 12.40 23.21
CA ARG A 168 27.83 12.88 22.00
C ARG A 168 29.31 12.63 22.21
N LEU A 169 29.96 11.86 21.34
CA LEU A 169 31.42 11.91 21.15
C LEU A 169 31.76 11.29 19.79
N GLY A 170 32.11 12.16 18.84
CA GLY A 170 32.62 11.77 17.55
C GLY A 170 34.06 11.28 17.68
N LEU A 171 34.32 10.10 17.13
CA LEU A 171 35.61 9.65 16.66
C LEU A 171 35.36 8.88 15.35
N ARG A 172 35.98 9.34 14.26
CA ARG A 172 36.12 8.59 13.01
C ARG A 172 36.97 7.36 13.27
N PRO A 173 36.67 6.22 12.64
CA PRO A 173 37.75 5.46 12.01
C PRO A 173 37.71 5.62 10.49
N ALA A 174 38.86 6.04 9.96
CA ALA A 174 39.19 5.98 8.55
C ALA A 174 39.46 4.52 8.13
N GLU A 175 39.40 4.29 6.82
CA GLU A 175 39.85 3.10 6.08
C GLU A 175 38.95 1.86 6.11
N ILE A 176 38.08 1.79 5.09
CA ILE A 176 37.54 0.53 4.56
C ILE A 176 38.69 -0.16 3.82
N ARG A 177 39.31 -1.17 4.44
CA ARG A 177 40.06 -2.20 3.72
C ARG A 177 39.09 -3.31 3.32
N ARG A 178 38.95 -3.50 2.01
CA ARG A 178 38.48 -4.75 1.41
C ARG A 178 39.49 -5.84 1.76
N GLU A 179 39.03 -6.89 2.43
CA GLU A 179 39.68 -8.19 2.38
C GLU A 179 38.62 -9.23 1.99
N ASP A 180 38.76 -9.67 0.74
CA ASP A 180 38.26 -10.95 0.27
C ASP A 180 38.95 -12.05 1.08
N SER A 181 38.18 -12.90 1.73
CA SER A 181 38.64 -14.25 2.07
C SER A 181 37.47 -15.21 2.15
N ASN A 182 37.36 -16.00 1.09
CA ASN A 182 36.83 -17.36 1.08
C ASN A 182 37.02 -18.07 2.42
N THR A 183 35.92 -18.37 3.11
CA THR A 183 35.83 -19.57 3.94
C THR A 183 34.58 -20.32 3.54
N SER A 184 34.79 -21.18 2.55
CA SER A 184 33.96 -22.33 2.20
C SER A 184 33.82 -23.30 3.39
N PHE A 185 32.75 -24.09 3.35
CA PHE A 185 32.41 -25.26 4.18
C PHE A 185 31.64 -25.05 5.49
N GLY A 186 30.33 -25.31 5.40
CA GLY A 186 29.44 -25.52 6.54
C GLY A 186 27.99 -25.81 6.16
N MET A 187 27.74 -26.50 5.03
CA MET A 187 26.44 -27.12 4.75
C MET A 187 26.24 -28.29 5.71
N SER A 188 25.32 -28.15 6.67
CA SER A 188 24.43 -29.17 7.23
C SER A 188 24.06 -28.79 8.66
N GLY A 189 22.76 -28.65 8.96
CA GLY A 189 22.29 -28.65 10.35
C GLY A 189 21.15 -27.71 10.75
N LEU A 190 20.37 -27.14 9.83
CA LEU A 190 19.24 -26.27 10.18
C LEU A 190 18.01 -26.42 9.25
N GLY A 191 17.86 -27.59 8.63
CA GLY A 191 16.72 -27.89 7.74
C GLY A 191 15.58 -28.68 8.39
N VAL A 192 15.66 -29.04 9.68
CA VAL A 192 14.72 -30.00 10.28
C VAL A 192 13.58 -29.34 11.06
N ASP A 193 13.75 -28.11 11.56
CA ASP A 193 12.68 -27.41 12.29
C ASP A 193 11.74 -26.59 11.39
N GLU A 194 12.18 -26.13 10.21
CA GLU A 194 11.29 -25.40 9.29
C GLU A 194 10.35 -26.32 8.50
N GLU A 195 10.72 -27.58 8.26
CA GLU A 195 9.86 -28.55 7.56
C GLU A 195 8.69 -29.04 8.44
N GLN A 196 8.81 -28.93 9.78
CA GLN A 196 7.76 -29.38 10.69
C GLN A 196 6.58 -28.41 10.78
N GLU A 197 6.81 -27.08 10.76
CA GLU A 197 5.74 -26.07 10.61
C GLU A 197 5.07 -26.11 9.21
N GLU A 198 5.79 -26.57 8.18
CA GLU A 198 5.30 -26.65 6.79
C GLU A 198 4.22 -27.73 6.55
N SER A 199 3.97 -28.58 7.55
CA SER A 199 3.00 -29.68 7.51
C SER A 199 1.59 -29.32 8.01
N GLU A 200 1.40 -28.20 8.71
CA GLU A 200 0.15 -27.96 9.45
C GLU A 200 -0.95 -27.19 8.69
N THR A 201 -0.65 -26.42 7.63
CA THR A 201 -1.68 -25.65 6.89
C THR A 201 -1.72 -25.99 5.40
N SER A 202 -2.57 -26.95 5.03
CA SER A 202 -2.87 -27.33 3.63
C SER A 202 -3.72 -26.27 2.89
N ASP A 203 -4.32 -25.31 3.60
CA ASP A 203 -5.22 -24.32 3.00
C ASP A 203 -4.46 -23.07 2.47
N PRO A 204 -4.52 -22.72 1.17
CA PRO A 204 -3.93 -21.49 0.61
C PRO A 204 -4.41 -20.21 1.30
N ARG A 205 -5.58 -20.22 1.94
CA ARG A 205 -6.11 -19.07 2.70
C ARG A 205 -5.24 -18.68 3.90
N ALA A 206 -4.47 -19.61 4.47
CA ALA A 206 -3.54 -19.29 5.56
C ALA A 206 -2.46 -18.28 5.13
N TRP A 207 -2.19 -18.19 3.82
CA TRP A 207 -1.19 -17.30 3.22
C TRP A 207 -1.81 -16.07 2.55
N LEU A 208 -3.12 -15.84 2.72
CA LEU A 208 -3.85 -14.66 2.26
C LEU A 208 -3.80 -13.60 3.35
N LYS A 209 -3.21 -12.44 3.07
CA LYS A 209 -3.17 -11.30 3.98
C LYS A 209 -3.79 -10.06 3.31
N ILE A 210 -4.79 -9.49 3.97
CA ILE A 210 -5.42 -8.24 3.55
C ILE A 210 -4.75 -7.12 4.34
N ILE A 211 -4.30 -6.09 3.63
CA ILE A 211 -3.48 -5.01 4.15
C ILE A 211 -4.23 -3.71 3.95
N ASP A 212 -4.62 -3.11 5.07
CA ASP A 212 -5.23 -1.78 5.08
C ASP A 212 -4.22 -0.70 4.71
N ALA A 213 -4.70 0.37 4.08
CA ALA A 213 -3.89 1.52 3.69
C ALA A 213 -3.28 2.25 4.89
N TYR A 214 -3.88 2.14 6.08
CA TYR A 214 -3.38 2.75 7.30
C TYR A 214 -2.27 1.93 7.99
N ASP A 215 -2.17 0.63 7.67
CA ASP A 215 -1.21 -0.29 8.27
C ASP A 215 0.05 -0.49 7.39
N GLN A 216 0.03 0.05 6.17
CA GLN A 216 1.15 -0.07 5.24
C GLN A 216 2.40 0.66 5.76
N PRO A 217 3.59 0.03 5.66
CA PRO A 217 4.84 0.69 6.02
C PRO A 217 5.10 1.89 5.11
N ARG A 218 5.58 2.99 5.70
CA ARG A 218 5.84 4.24 4.98
C ARG A 218 7.31 4.30 4.58
N PHE A 219 7.55 4.48 3.28
CA PHE A 219 8.88 4.59 2.72
C PHE A 219 9.07 5.93 2.02
N ILE A 220 10.22 6.55 2.26
CA ILE A 220 10.66 7.78 1.62
C ILE A 220 11.91 7.46 0.81
N TYR A 221 11.93 7.89 -0.45
CA TYR A 221 13.10 7.70 -1.29
C TYR A 221 14.17 8.75 -0.98
N ASN A 222 15.35 8.28 -0.57
CA ASN A 222 16.51 9.12 -0.33
C ASN A 222 17.39 9.18 -1.58
N VAL A 223 17.44 10.35 -2.23
CA VAL A 223 18.20 10.58 -3.47
C VAL A 223 19.71 10.39 -3.27
N GLY A 224 20.26 10.75 -2.10
CA GLY A 224 21.69 10.64 -1.83
C GLY A 224 22.15 9.20 -1.66
N LYS A 225 21.36 8.39 -0.94
CA LYS A 225 21.63 6.94 -0.76
C LYS A 225 21.11 6.08 -1.90
N LYS A 226 20.31 6.66 -2.80
CA LYS A 226 19.56 5.97 -3.86
C LYS A 226 18.76 4.76 -3.36
N HIS A 227 18.23 4.85 -2.13
CA HIS A 227 17.53 3.76 -1.45
C HIS A 227 16.29 4.26 -0.72
N PHE A 228 15.34 3.36 -0.46
CA PHE A 228 14.17 3.67 0.35
C PHE A 228 14.50 3.53 1.83
N GLU A 229 14.09 4.52 2.61
CA GLU A 229 14.21 4.51 4.06
C GLU A 229 12.81 4.47 4.67
N LYS A 230 12.65 3.67 5.72
CA LYS A 230 11.38 3.60 6.45
C LYS A 230 11.24 4.86 7.29
N ASP A 231 10.12 5.55 7.14
CA ASP A 231 9.78 6.67 8.01
C ASP A 231 9.37 6.13 9.39
N THR A 232 10.07 6.59 10.42
CA THR A 232 9.85 6.18 11.82
C THR A 232 8.86 7.07 12.55
N SER A 233 8.44 8.18 11.94
CA SER A 233 7.42 9.04 12.54
C SER A 233 6.08 8.30 12.66
N THR A 234 5.29 8.66 13.67
CA THR A 234 3.93 8.14 13.82
C THR A 234 3.00 8.89 12.87
N PRO A 235 2.25 8.21 11.99
CA PRO A 235 1.36 8.87 11.06
C PRO A 235 0.20 9.55 11.80
N SER A 236 -0.17 10.75 11.36
CA SER A 236 -1.30 11.52 11.87
C SER A 236 -2.28 11.85 10.73
N LEU A 237 -3.57 11.98 11.07
CA LEU A 237 -4.57 12.53 10.14
C LEU A 237 -4.41 14.04 9.93
N LEU A 238 -3.80 14.73 10.90
CA LEU A 238 -3.54 16.18 10.89
C LEU A 238 -2.03 16.44 11.00
N PRO A 239 -1.24 16.11 9.96
CA PRO A 239 0.20 16.32 9.97
C PRO A 239 0.59 17.80 9.74
N PRO A 240 1.82 18.19 10.10
CA PRO A 240 2.33 19.53 9.83
C PRO A 240 2.43 19.79 8.31
N ALA A 241 2.39 21.07 7.92
CA ALA A 241 2.44 21.49 6.52
C ALA A 241 3.71 21.02 5.77
N SER A 242 4.81 20.76 6.48
CA SER A 242 6.02 20.18 5.92
C SER A 242 5.75 18.83 5.23
N HIS A 243 4.88 17.99 5.80
CA HIS A 243 4.57 16.67 5.24
C HIS A 243 3.83 16.76 3.91
N LYS A 244 3.07 17.83 3.67
CA LYS A 244 2.48 18.08 2.35
C LYS A 244 3.56 18.21 1.28
N THR A 245 4.62 18.97 1.58
CA THR A 245 5.73 19.18 0.63
C THR A 245 6.54 17.91 0.41
N THR A 246 6.75 17.09 1.45
CA THR A 246 7.48 15.83 1.34
C THR A 246 6.74 14.82 0.47
N VAL A 247 5.40 14.79 0.48
CA VAL A 247 4.61 13.92 -0.42
C VAL A 247 4.90 14.21 -1.89
N PHE A 248 4.83 15.48 -2.31
CA PHE A 248 5.11 15.85 -3.71
C PHE A 248 6.58 15.63 -4.08
N ARG A 249 7.50 15.94 -3.17
CA ARG A 249 8.93 15.69 -3.36
C ARG A 249 9.23 14.20 -3.51
N ASN A 250 8.63 13.35 -2.69
CA ASN A 250 8.80 11.90 -2.76
C ASN A 250 8.25 11.35 -4.09
N ARG A 251 7.04 11.80 -4.50
CA ARG A 251 6.46 11.44 -5.81
C ARG A 251 7.40 11.79 -6.97
N TYR A 252 7.94 13.00 -6.98
CA TYR A 252 8.91 13.42 -7.99
C TYR A 252 10.17 12.56 -7.96
N ASN A 253 10.75 12.34 -6.77
CA ASN A 253 11.98 11.58 -6.62
C ASN A 253 11.85 10.11 -7.07
N VAL A 254 10.73 9.45 -6.76
CA VAL A 254 10.47 8.06 -7.17
C VAL A 254 10.40 7.96 -8.69
N ILE A 255 9.64 8.86 -9.34
CA ILE A 255 9.54 8.89 -10.82
C ILE A 255 10.89 9.25 -11.45
N HIS A 256 11.61 10.23 -10.90
CA HIS A 256 12.93 10.62 -11.39
C HIS A 256 13.94 9.47 -11.30
N GLN A 257 13.97 8.75 -10.17
CA GLN A 257 14.81 7.55 -10.01
C GLN A 257 14.42 6.46 -11.02
N ARG A 258 13.13 6.24 -11.25
CA ARG A 258 12.62 5.27 -12.22
C ARG A 258 13.09 5.60 -13.64
N LEU A 259 13.04 6.87 -14.02
CA LEU A 259 13.53 7.33 -15.32
C LEU A 259 15.04 7.13 -15.48
N LEU A 260 15.84 7.46 -14.46
CA LEU A 260 17.29 7.27 -14.50
C LEU A 260 17.72 5.79 -14.61
N ARG A 261 16.84 4.86 -14.23
CA ARG A 261 17.07 3.41 -14.43
C ARG A 261 16.73 2.93 -15.84
N ASN A 262 15.91 3.67 -16.58
CA ASN A 262 15.55 3.30 -17.93
C ASN A 262 16.74 3.52 -18.88
N GLU A 263 17.01 2.55 -19.74
CA GLU A 263 18.12 2.55 -20.70
C GLU A 263 18.12 3.80 -21.61
N THR A 264 16.94 4.31 -21.95
CA THR A 264 16.78 5.52 -22.80
C THR A 264 17.35 6.80 -22.19
N PHE A 265 17.41 6.88 -20.86
CA PHE A 265 17.95 8.02 -20.10
C PHE A 265 19.35 7.76 -19.53
N GLN A 266 19.87 6.53 -19.69
CA GLN A 266 21.24 6.21 -19.31
C GLN A 266 22.20 6.69 -20.39
N SER A 267 22.89 7.81 -20.14
CA SER A 267 24.02 8.21 -20.96
C SER A 267 25.15 7.20 -20.75
N SER A 268 25.29 6.23 -21.66
CA SER A 268 26.38 5.25 -21.58
C SER A 268 27.71 5.94 -21.85
N ALA A 269 28.42 6.34 -20.79
CA ALA A 269 29.79 6.83 -20.88
C ALA A 269 30.78 5.76 -21.38
N VAL A 270 30.39 4.48 -21.37
CA VAL A 270 31.23 3.33 -21.74
C VAL A 270 30.97 2.84 -23.18
N SER A 271 29.80 3.14 -23.75
CA SER A 271 29.51 2.82 -25.16
C SER A 271 30.24 3.75 -26.13
N SER A 272 30.68 4.93 -25.68
CA SER A 272 31.39 5.93 -26.49
C SER A 272 32.81 5.49 -26.87
N SER A 273 33.44 4.61 -26.09
CA SER A 273 34.85 4.22 -26.27
C SER A 273 35.05 2.88 -26.98
N ARG A 274 34.04 2.00 -27.06
CA ARG A 274 34.15 0.69 -27.77
C ARG A 274 33.48 0.62 -29.14
N LYS A 275 32.69 1.62 -29.54
CA LYS A 275 31.99 1.63 -30.85
C LYS A 275 32.56 2.64 -31.86
N GLN A 276 33.84 3.03 -31.72
CA GLN A 276 34.47 3.96 -32.67
C GLN A 276 34.98 3.30 -33.96
N SER A 277 34.84 1.98 -34.09
CA SER A 277 35.05 1.28 -35.38
C SER A 277 33.79 0.54 -35.79
N LEU A 278 33.24 0.93 -36.94
CA LEU A 278 32.23 0.19 -37.73
C LEU A 278 30.76 0.43 -37.35
N SER A 279 30.26 1.65 -37.55
CA SER A 279 29.04 1.89 -38.35
C SER A 279 28.68 3.39 -38.37
N ARG A 280 28.84 4.03 -39.54
CA ARG A 280 28.28 5.36 -39.83
C ARG A 280 26.87 5.16 -40.41
N SER A 281 25.90 4.79 -39.58
CA SER A 281 24.48 4.79 -39.96
C SER A 281 23.72 5.83 -39.14
N LEU A 282 22.89 6.61 -39.82
CA LEU A 282 22.23 7.85 -39.40
C LEU A 282 21.07 7.63 -38.40
N SER A 283 21.34 7.01 -37.26
CA SER A 283 20.47 7.11 -36.09
C SER A 283 21.32 7.47 -34.88
N ASN A 284 21.43 8.77 -34.62
CA ASN A 284 21.97 9.24 -33.36
C ASN A 284 21.05 8.73 -32.25
N GLN A 285 21.44 7.64 -31.58
CA GLN A 285 20.90 7.28 -30.27
C GLN A 285 21.39 8.34 -29.27
N HIS A 286 20.83 9.54 -29.35
CA HIS A 286 21.03 10.58 -28.33
C HIS A 286 20.31 10.09 -27.08
N SER A 287 21.06 9.76 -26.03
CA SER A 287 20.50 9.52 -24.71
C SER A 287 19.69 10.76 -24.29
N LEU A 288 18.42 10.58 -23.94
CA LEU A 288 17.56 11.68 -23.50
C LEU A 288 18.11 12.23 -22.18
N LYS A 289 18.48 13.52 -22.15
CA LYS A 289 19.04 14.16 -20.96
C LYS A 289 18.02 15.09 -20.31
N LEU A 290 17.65 14.77 -19.07
CA LEU A 290 16.80 15.62 -18.25
C LEU A 290 17.56 16.88 -17.83
N THR A 291 16.94 18.04 -18.04
CA THR A 291 17.47 19.34 -17.62
C THR A 291 16.57 19.91 -16.53
N PRO A 292 17.11 20.31 -15.35
CA PRO A 292 16.30 20.99 -14.33
C PRO A 292 15.95 22.41 -14.80
N ILE A 293 14.81 22.92 -14.36
CA ILE A 293 14.26 24.22 -14.79
C ILE A 293 15.23 25.37 -14.50
N ALA A 294 15.93 25.35 -13.35
CA ALA A 294 16.93 26.36 -13.03
C ALA A 294 18.08 26.48 -14.05
N ASN A 295 18.35 25.43 -14.83
CA ASN A 295 19.40 25.45 -15.86
C ASN A 295 18.94 26.01 -17.21
N LEU A 296 17.66 26.37 -17.36
CA LEU A 296 17.12 27.01 -18.56
C LEU A 296 17.46 28.49 -18.62
N LEU A 297 17.72 29.11 -17.47
CA LEU A 297 18.04 30.53 -17.39
C LEU A 297 19.31 30.84 -18.19
N GLY A 298 19.22 31.78 -19.14
CA GLY A 298 20.32 32.17 -20.02
C GLY A 298 20.56 31.23 -21.20
N ARG A 299 19.71 30.22 -21.43
CA ARG A 299 19.77 29.30 -22.59
C ARG A 299 18.52 29.44 -23.46
N HIS A 300 18.40 30.59 -24.12
CA HIS A 300 17.31 30.85 -25.06
C HIS A 300 17.50 30.04 -26.35
N GLY A 301 16.39 29.52 -26.92
CA GLY A 301 16.39 28.88 -28.23
C GLY A 301 16.94 27.45 -28.31
N SER A 302 17.48 26.88 -27.23
CA SER A 302 17.92 25.47 -27.20
C SER A 302 16.79 24.53 -26.78
N SER A 303 16.74 23.34 -27.40
CA SER A 303 15.80 22.29 -27.03
C SER A 303 16.24 21.58 -25.75
N HIS A 304 15.29 21.40 -24.83
CA HIS A 304 15.51 20.77 -23.54
C HIS A 304 14.35 19.84 -23.18
N MET A 305 14.68 18.71 -22.57
CA MET A 305 13.68 17.81 -21.99
C MET A 305 13.54 18.08 -20.48
N LEU A 306 12.32 18.42 -20.07
CA LEU A 306 11.95 18.73 -18.70
C LEU A 306 11.14 17.58 -18.09
N LEU A 307 11.41 17.28 -16.83
CA LEU A 307 10.56 16.45 -15.97
C LEU A 307 9.98 17.34 -14.89
N GLY A 308 8.65 17.44 -14.82
CA GLY A 308 7.99 18.28 -13.84
C GLY A 308 6.52 17.97 -13.64
N LEU A 309 5.97 18.50 -12.55
CA LEU A 309 4.56 18.47 -12.20
C LEU A 309 3.80 19.52 -13.01
N LEU A 310 2.72 19.13 -13.67
CA LEU A 310 1.79 20.08 -14.30
C LEU A 310 1.00 20.83 -13.22
N VAL A 311 1.11 22.15 -13.22
CA VAL A 311 0.43 23.07 -12.31
C VAL A 311 -0.34 24.09 -13.14
N VAL A 312 -1.35 24.72 -12.55
CA VAL A 312 -1.96 25.92 -13.12
C VAL A 312 -1.65 27.09 -12.21
N LEU A 313 -1.13 28.15 -12.81
CA LEU A 313 -0.81 29.40 -12.14
C LEU A 313 -2.09 30.11 -11.69
N PRO A 314 -2.01 31.05 -10.74
CA PRO A 314 -3.15 31.90 -10.37
C PRO A 314 -3.76 32.69 -11.54
N THR A 315 -2.98 32.95 -12.60
CA THR A 315 -3.45 33.60 -13.84
C THR A 315 -4.36 32.71 -14.69
N GLY A 316 -4.38 31.40 -14.42
CA GLY A 316 -5.11 30.40 -15.21
C GLY A 316 -4.22 29.66 -16.21
N ASP A 317 -2.99 30.13 -16.43
CA ASP A 317 -2.07 29.52 -17.39
C ASP A 317 -1.48 28.20 -16.87
N LEU A 318 -1.11 27.31 -17.81
CA LEU A 318 -0.41 26.07 -17.49
C LEU A 318 1.06 26.36 -17.18
N ALA A 319 1.59 25.67 -16.18
CA ALA A 319 2.98 25.71 -15.80
C ALA A 319 3.52 24.31 -15.53
N ILE A 320 4.83 24.16 -15.62
CA ILE A 320 5.56 22.99 -15.18
C ILE A 320 6.46 23.36 -14.00
N SER A 321 6.40 22.55 -12.94
CA SER A 321 7.14 22.77 -11.69
C SER A 321 8.01 21.56 -11.37
N ASP A 322 9.30 21.79 -11.12
CA ASP A 322 10.23 20.78 -10.63
C ASP A 322 10.69 21.10 -9.20
N LEU A 323 11.77 20.48 -8.73
CA LEU A 323 12.33 20.76 -7.39
C LEU A 323 13.08 22.10 -7.32
N THR A 324 13.42 22.69 -8.47
CA THR A 324 14.28 23.88 -8.60
C THR A 324 13.49 25.16 -8.87
N GLY A 325 12.38 25.08 -9.61
CA GLY A 325 11.59 26.24 -10.00
C GLY A 325 10.29 25.88 -10.73
N THR A 326 9.56 26.91 -11.13
CA THR A 326 8.33 26.79 -11.94
C THR A 326 8.47 27.68 -13.19
N ILE A 327 8.01 27.20 -14.35
CA ILE A 327 8.01 27.97 -15.61
C ILE A 327 6.65 27.85 -16.30
N ALA A 328 6.20 28.95 -16.94
CA ALA A 328 4.99 28.96 -17.75
C ALA A 328 5.15 28.03 -18.97
N LEU A 329 4.12 27.24 -19.27
CA LEU A 329 4.15 26.19 -20.28
C LEU A 329 3.09 26.46 -21.34
N ASP A 330 3.52 26.60 -22.59
CA ASP A 330 2.62 26.57 -23.74
C ASP A 330 2.63 25.21 -24.42
N LEU A 331 1.43 24.62 -24.56
CA LEU A 331 1.19 23.35 -25.23
C LEU A 331 0.37 23.53 -26.52
N SER A 332 0.23 24.75 -27.03
CA SER A 332 -0.56 25.05 -28.24
C SER A 332 -0.12 24.28 -29.48
N GLN A 333 1.17 23.90 -29.56
CA GLN A 333 1.78 23.12 -30.64
C GLN A 333 2.21 21.70 -30.21
N ALA A 334 1.91 21.31 -28.97
CA ALA A 334 2.42 20.06 -28.42
C ALA A 334 1.66 18.84 -28.94
N VAL A 335 2.40 17.79 -29.29
CA VAL A 335 1.89 16.47 -29.66
C VAL A 335 2.16 15.48 -28.53
N ALA A 336 1.18 14.63 -28.22
CA ALA A 336 1.33 13.58 -27.23
C ALA A 336 2.10 12.38 -27.80
N ILE A 337 3.10 11.88 -27.09
CA ILE A 337 3.81 10.65 -27.47
C ILE A 337 3.54 9.54 -26.44
N PRO A 338 3.03 8.36 -26.86
CA PRO A 338 2.38 8.04 -28.14
C PRO A 338 1.03 8.76 -28.34
N ASP A 339 0.63 8.95 -29.61
CA ASP A 339 -0.62 9.65 -30.01
C ASP A 339 -1.85 9.09 -29.27
N ASP A 340 -2.66 9.98 -28.71
CA ASP A 340 -3.91 9.72 -27.94
C ASP A 340 -3.83 8.63 -26.85
N SER A 341 -2.62 8.26 -26.42
CA SER A 341 -2.43 7.08 -25.55
C SER A 341 -2.60 7.35 -24.05
N ALA A 342 -2.68 8.62 -23.62
CA ALA A 342 -2.77 8.97 -22.21
C ALA A 342 -3.55 10.27 -21.96
N TRP A 343 -4.05 10.45 -20.75
CA TRP A 343 -4.62 11.71 -20.28
C TRP A 343 -3.55 12.56 -19.60
N PHE A 344 -3.56 13.87 -19.83
CA PHE A 344 -2.69 14.82 -19.15
C PHE A 344 -3.54 15.73 -18.28
N CYS A 345 -3.37 15.64 -16.96
CA CYS A 345 -4.11 16.46 -16.00
C CYS A 345 -3.13 17.23 -15.12
N PRO A 346 -3.48 18.44 -14.70
CA PRO A 346 -2.74 19.13 -13.66
C PRO A 346 -2.69 18.31 -12.35
N GLY A 347 -1.50 18.17 -11.76
CA GLY A 347 -1.20 17.23 -10.67
C GLY A 347 -0.47 15.95 -11.09
N MET A 348 -0.29 15.74 -12.41
CA MET A 348 0.53 14.69 -13.00
C MET A 348 1.97 15.15 -13.21
N ILE A 349 2.91 14.21 -13.10
CA ILE A 349 4.30 14.43 -13.47
C ILE A 349 4.47 13.99 -14.93
N VAL A 350 4.99 14.88 -15.76
CA VAL A 350 5.10 14.68 -17.21
C VAL A 350 6.51 14.98 -17.71
N LEU A 351 6.81 14.41 -18.86
CA LEU A 351 7.98 14.75 -19.67
C LEU A 351 7.54 15.72 -20.76
N VAL A 352 8.20 16.86 -20.87
CA VAL A 352 7.97 17.82 -21.95
C VAL A 352 9.29 18.09 -22.65
N ASP A 353 9.30 17.93 -23.97
CA ASP A 353 10.40 18.38 -24.83
C ASP A 353 9.99 19.65 -25.56
N GLY A 354 10.86 20.64 -25.56
CA GLY A 354 10.50 21.98 -25.98
C GLY A 354 11.67 22.95 -25.96
N VAL A 355 11.38 24.20 -26.30
CA VAL A 355 12.36 25.29 -26.34
C VAL A 355 11.95 26.36 -25.33
N TYR A 356 12.96 26.93 -24.67
CA TYR A 356 12.77 28.07 -23.78
C TYR A 356 12.81 29.38 -24.59
N GLU A 357 11.74 30.16 -24.45
CA GLU A 357 11.58 31.49 -25.04
C GLU A 357 11.58 32.52 -23.90
N GLU A 358 12.52 33.46 -23.96
CA GLU A 358 12.58 34.57 -22.99
C GLU A 358 11.62 35.66 -23.48
N GLU A 359 10.57 35.95 -22.71
CA GLU A 359 9.66 37.07 -23.00
C GLU A 359 10.23 38.34 -22.35
N ASP A 360 10.45 39.36 -23.19
CA ASP A 360 10.95 40.68 -22.78
C ASP A 360 9.95 41.45 -21.89
N GLU A 361 8.66 41.08 -21.88
CA GLU A 361 7.58 41.74 -21.11
C GLU A 361 7.12 40.98 -19.86
N SER A 362 8.04 40.55 -19.00
CA SER A 362 7.67 40.14 -17.64
C SER A 362 8.20 41.13 -16.60
N VAL A 363 7.24 41.69 -15.85
CA VAL A 363 7.47 42.50 -14.65
C VAL A 363 8.43 41.77 -13.72
N GLY A 364 9.67 42.25 -13.66
CA GLY A 364 10.69 41.77 -12.72
C GLY A 364 11.81 40.99 -13.37
N LYS A 365 12.88 41.71 -13.74
CA LYS A 365 14.19 41.14 -14.05
C LYS A 365 14.72 40.40 -12.82
N GLY A 366 14.54 39.08 -12.77
CA GLY A 366 15.01 38.21 -11.67
C GLY A 366 13.95 37.23 -11.18
N LEU A 367 14.39 36.26 -10.36
CA LEU A 367 13.52 35.31 -9.65
C LEU A 367 12.56 36.09 -8.73
N SER A 368 11.48 36.63 -9.28
CA SER A 368 10.44 37.30 -8.51
C SER A 368 9.74 36.23 -7.67
N GLY A 369 9.91 36.33 -6.35
CA GLY A 369 9.45 35.36 -5.36
C GLY A 369 7.93 35.24 -5.20
N SER A 370 7.13 35.61 -6.20
CA SER A 370 5.68 35.52 -6.16
C SER A 370 5.18 34.33 -6.98
N SER A 371 4.84 33.25 -6.28
CA SER A 371 4.00 32.13 -6.74
C SER A 371 4.69 30.93 -7.42
N GLY A 372 5.41 30.12 -6.65
CA GLY A 372 5.84 28.77 -7.04
C GLY A 372 6.87 28.19 -6.08
N VAL A 373 7.08 26.86 -6.08
CA VAL A 373 8.24 26.26 -5.39
C VAL A 373 9.48 26.66 -6.18
N GLY A 374 10.43 27.35 -5.54
CA GLY A 374 11.69 27.81 -6.17
C GLY A 374 11.61 29.13 -6.95
N GLY A 375 10.46 29.82 -6.91
CA GLY A 375 10.21 31.01 -7.72
C GLY A 375 9.73 30.68 -9.14
N THR A 376 9.06 31.64 -9.77
CA THR A 376 8.62 31.51 -11.17
C THR A 376 9.70 32.11 -12.06
N LEU A 377 10.24 31.32 -12.99
CA LEU A 377 11.17 31.80 -14.00
C LEU A 377 10.41 32.69 -14.98
N GLY A 378 10.97 33.85 -15.33
CA GLY A 378 10.46 34.67 -16.43
C GLY A 378 10.58 33.92 -17.75
N GLY A 379 9.77 34.32 -18.74
CA GLY A 379 9.68 33.63 -20.04
C GLY A 379 8.73 32.44 -20.06
N ARG A 380 8.68 31.79 -21.22
CA ARG A 380 7.70 30.76 -21.57
C ARG A 380 8.40 29.55 -22.16
N PHE A 381 8.00 28.36 -21.75
CA PHE A 381 8.49 27.11 -22.32
C PHE A 381 7.50 26.62 -23.38
N GLN A 382 7.92 26.60 -24.63
CA GLN A 382 7.11 26.09 -25.73
C GLN A 382 7.33 24.58 -25.88
N GLY A 383 6.33 23.79 -25.50
CA GLY A 383 6.37 22.33 -25.63
C GLY A 383 6.01 21.87 -27.03
N PHE A 384 6.87 21.03 -27.62
CA PHE A 384 6.60 20.33 -28.89
C PHE A 384 6.08 18.92 -28.64
N PHE A 385 6.60 18.25 -27.62
CA PHE A 385 6.18 16.90 -27.26
C PHE A 385 5.88 16.79 -25.78
N ILE A 386 4.79 16.09 -25.46
CA ILE A 386 4.41 15.76 -24.09
C ILE A 386 4.21 14.25 -23.94
N GLY A 387 4.81 13.68 -22.92
CA GLY A 387 4.75 12.25 -22.63
C GLY A 387 4.57 11.98 -21.14
N GLN A 388 3.98 10.83 -20.82
CA GLN A 388 4.02 10.34 -19.45
C GLN A 388 5.36 9.63 -19.19
N PRO A 389 5.88 9.69 -17.95
CA PRO A 389 7.09 8.97 -17.62
C PRO A 389 6.82 7.47 -17.69
N PRO A 390 7.59 6.67 -18.45
CA PRO A 390 7.34 5.22 -18.58
C PRO A 390 7.38 4.52 -17.21
N CYS A 391 6.46 3.57 -17.01
CA CYS A 391 6.47 2.70 -15.84
C CYS A 391 7.59 1.64 -15.89
N GLU A 392 8.02 1.15 -14.72
CA GLU A 392 9.07 0.13 -14.57
C GLU A 392 8.40 -1.20 -14.19
N ARG A 393 8.74 -2.29 -14.88
CA ARG A 393 8.19 -3.62 -14.59
C ARG A 393 8.48 -4.02 -13.13
N ARG A 394 7.54 -4.74 -12.50
CA ARG A 394 7.69 -5.25 -11.13
C ARG A 394 8.98 -6.06 -10.94
N GLN A 395 9.28 -6.95 -11.89
CA GLN A 395 10.47 -7.81 -11.85
C GLN A 395 11.78 -7.00 -11.89
N ALA A 396 11.85 -5.97 -12.73
CA ALA A 396 13.00 -5.06 -12.80
C ALA A 396 13.16 -4.29 -11.48
N THR A 397 12.05 -3.78 -10.94
CA THR A 397 12.04 -3.05 -9.66
C THR A 397 12.56 -3.90 -8.51
N LEU A 398 12.11 -5.15 -8.41
CA LEU A 398 12.52 -6.08 -7.36
C LEU A 398 13.91 -6.71 -7.63
N GLY A 399 14.42 -6.62 -8.86
CA GLY A 399 15.71 -7.18 -9.26
C GLY A 399 15.67 -8.70 -9.48
N ILE A 400 14.56 -9.20 -10.01
CA ILE A 400 14.28 -10.61 -10.31
C ILE A 400 14.59 -10.83 -11.79
N SER A 401 15.85 -11.01 -12.15
CA SER A 401 16.22 -11.32 -13.53
C SER A 401 16.10 -12.83 -13.79
N GLY A 402 15.17 -13.22 -14.67
CA GLY A 402 15.15 -14.50 -15.40
C GLY A 402 14.69 -15.77 -14.67
N PRO A 403 14.10 -16.77 -15.40
CA PRO A 403 13.76 -18.09 -14.86
C PRO A 403 15.00 -18.98 -14.60
N ASP A 404 16.14 -18.63 -15.19
CA ASP A 404 17.45 -19.14 -14.82
C ASP A 404 18.16 -18.05 -14.05
N GLY A 405 18.58 -18.34 -12.81
CA GLY A 405 19.31 -17.43 -11.92
C GLY A 405 20.72 -17.07 -12.43
N GLY A 406 20.83 -16.61 -13.67
CA GLY A 406 22.03 -16.11 -14.28
C GLY A 406 22.51 -14.88 -13.52
N GLN A 407 23.77 -14.94 -13.08
CA GLN A 407 24.49 -13.87 -12.39
C GLN A 407 24.80 -12.67 -13.29
N GLU A 408 24.01 -12.36 -14.32
CA GLU A 408 24.12 -11.05 -14.97
C GLU A 408 23.35 -10.04 -14.15
N GLN A 409 24.05 -9.54 -13.12
CA GLN A 409 23.73 -8.32 -12.43
C GLN A 409 23.64 -7.20 -13.49
N THR A 410 22.43 -6.89 -13.95
CA THR A 410 22.20 -5.55 -14.46
C THR A 410 22.60 -4.59 -13.35
N ILE A 411 23.50 -3.68 -13.67
CA ILE A 411 24.26 -2.78 -12.79
C ILE A 411 23.36 -1.79 -12.01
N GLY A 412 22.03 -2.00 -12.01
CA GLY A 412 20.99 -1.15 -11.43
C GLY A 412 20.29 -1.67 -10.17
N GLY A 413 20.80 -2.70 -9.49
CA GLY A 413 20.45 -3.07 -8.10
C GLY A 413 18.98 -2.89 -7.69
N GLY A 414 18.14 -3.89 -7.99
CA GLY A 414 16.72 -3.88 -7.61
C GLY A 414 16.47 -3.82 -6.09
N PHE A 415 15.29 -3.37 -5.70
CA PHE A 415 14.85 -3.15 -4.33
C PHE A 415 14.31 -4.42 -3.63
N GLY A 416 14.73 -5.61 -4.04
CA GLY A 416 14.18 -6.88 -3.55
C GLY A 416 14.38 -7.19 -2.07
N TRP A 417 15.24 -6.46 -1.36
CA TRP A 417 15.39 -6.56 0.10
C TRP A 417 14.42 -5.68 0.90
N ILE A 418 13.76 -4.72 0.25
CA ILE A 418 12.79 -3.83 0.89
C ILE A 418 11.44 -4.54 0.95
N ASP A 419 10.84 -4.53 2.14
CA ASP A 419 9.48 -5.02 2.35
C ASP A 419 8.49 -3.85 2.24
N PHE A 420 7.97 -3.64 1.03
CA PHE A 420 7.01 -2.56 0.74
C PHE A 420 5.64 -2.75 1.42
N LEU A 421 5.30 -3.96 1.86
CA LEU A 421 3.95 -4.31 2.33
C LEU A 421 3.89 -4.75 3.81
N GLY A 422 5.03 -5.06 4.43
CA GLY A 422 5.07 -5.66 5.77
C GLY A 422 4.72 -7.16 5.77
N VAL A 423 5.04 -7.87 4.68
CA VAL A 423 4.76 -9.32 4.50
C VAL A 423 6.02 -10.13 4.20
N GLY A 424 7.19 -9.52 4.33
CA GLY A 424 8.47 -10.08 3.94
C GLY A 424 8.93 -9.57 2.58
N SER A 425 10.24 -9.40 2.44
CA SER A 425 10.87 -8.97 1.19
C SER A 425 11.00 -10.12 0.19
N GLU A 426 11.07 -9.77 -1.10
CA GLU A 426 11.13 -10.77 -2.18
C GLU A 426 12.38 -11.66 -2.08
N ARG A 427 13.53 -11.08 -1.74
CA ARG A 427 14.78 -11.84 -1.60
C ARG A 427 14.82 -12.74 -0.37
N ALA A 428 14.13 -12.35 0.71
CA ALA A 428 14.12 -13.13 1.94
C ALA A 428 13.12 -14.30 1.87
N VAL A 429 11.90 -14.04 1.38
CA VAL A 429 10.77 -14.97 1.53
C VAL A 429 10.21 -15.44 0.18
N GLY A 430 10.55 -14.79 -0.93
CA GLY A 430 9.97 -15.04 -2.25
C GLY A 430 10.22 -16.46 -2.79
N THR A 431 11.41 -17.03 -2.60
CA THR A 431 11.70 -18.40 -3.07
C THR A 431 10.89 -19.46 -2.32
N LYS A 432 10.76 -19.33 -1.00
CA LYS A 432 9.92 -20.17 -0.14
C LYS A 432 8.46 -20.08 -0.58
N MET A 433 7.96 -18.86 -0.75
CA MET A 433 6.58 -18.62 -1.18
C MET A 433 6.27 -19.16 -2.58
N ARG A 434 7.19 -19.06 -3.55
CA ARG A 434 7.01 -19.65 -4.89
C ARG A 434 6.98 -21.18 -4.87
N ARG A 435 7.67 -21.83 -3.92
CA ARG A 435 7.58 -23.28 -3.74
C ARG A 435 6.21 -23.65 -3.15
N LEU A 436 5.76 -22.94 -2.13
CA LEU A 436 4.44 -23.12 -1.51
C LEU A 436 3.29 -22.89 -2.50
N GLU A 437 3.38 -21.82 -3.30
CA GLU A 437 2.40 -21.52 -4.34
C GLU A 437 2.28 -22.66 -5.36
N ARG A 438 3.40 -23.18 -5.87
CA ARG A 438 3.38 -24.33 -6.79
C ARG A 438 2.79 -25.57 -6.11
N ARG A 439 3.11 -25.81 -4.84
CA ARG A 439 2.58 -26.93 -4.06
C ARG A 439 1.07 -26.82 -3.82
N LEU A 440 0.54 -25.63 -3.56
CA LEU A 440 -0.85 -25.44 -3.11
C LEU A 440 -1.83 -25.04 -4.23
N LEU A 441 -1.36 -24.34 -5.26
CA LEU A 441 -2.18 -23.89 -6.39
C LEU A 441 -1.96 -24.72 -7.66
N ARG A 442 -0.74 -25.20 -7.96
CA ARG A 442 -0.48 -25.98 -9.19
C ARG A 442 -0.70 -27.47 -9.06
N SER A 443 -0.46 -28.07 -7.88
CA SER A 443 -0.63 -29.52 -7.69
C SER A 443 -2.05 -30.05 -7.95
N ARG A 444 -3.04 -29.15 -8.06
CA ARG A 444 -4.45 -29.50 -8.26
C ARG A 444 -5.01 -29.01 -9.61
N ALA A 445 -4.18 -28.36 -10.42
CA ALA A 445 -4.57 -27.81 -11.73
C ALA A 445 -4.12 -28.69 -12.91
N GLU A 446 -3.27 -29.70 -12.68
CA GLU A 446 -2.77 -30.59 -13.72
C GLU A 446 -3.58 -31.90 -13.85
N GLU A 447 -4.49 -32.21 -12.91
CA GLU A 447 -5.24 -33.48 -12.90
C GLU A 447 -6.71 -33.40 -13.36
N ASP A 448 -7.36 -32.23 -13.46
CA ASP A 448 -8.77 -32.16 -13.89
C ASP A 448 -9.12 -30.88 -14.67
N THR A 449 -10.12 -30.99 -15.55
CA THR A 449 -10.82 -29.89 -16.27
C THR A 449 -11.59 -28.93 -15.34
N ALA A 450 -11.46 -29.09 -14.02
CA ALA A 450 -12.13 -28.30 -12.99
C ALA A 450 -11.47 -26.91 -12.81
N PRO A 451 -12.26 -25.88 -12.48
CA PRO A 451 -11.72 -24.54 -12.30
C PRO A 451 -10.86 -24.46 -11.03
N SER A 452 -9.79 -23.65 -11.09
CA SER A 452 -8.80 -23.54 -10.01
C SER A 452 -9.43 -23.00 -8.73
N ARG A 453 -8.94 -23.47 -7.58
CA ARG A 453 -9.30 -22.91 -6.26
C ARG A 453 -8.71 -21.51 -6.04
N GLY A 454 -7.67 -21.15 -6.80
CA GLY A 454 -6.97 -19.86 -6.74
C GLY A 454 -7.72 -18.69 -7.38
N ARG A 455 -9.06 -18.74 -7.44
CA ARG A 455 -9.90 -17.70 -8.05
C ARG A 455 -10.31 -16.63 -7.06
N VAL A 456 -10.26 -15.38 -7.51
CA VAL A 456 -10.79 -14.20 -6.83
C VAL A 456 -11.95 -13.66 -7.63
N VAL A 457 -13.13 -13.63 -7.02
CA VAL A 457 -14.35 -13.11 -7.65
C VAL A 457 -14.51 -11.65 -7.23
N ILE A 458 -14.61 -10.75 -8.19
CA ILE A 458 -14.63 -9.31 -7.98
C ILE A 458 -15.99 -8.78 -8.46
N ILE A 459 -16.74 -8.20 -7.54
CA ILE A 459 -18.09 -7.68 -7.74
C ILE A 459 -18.06 -6.19 -7.39
N GLY A 460 -18.38 -5.34 -8.37
CA GLY A 460 -18.26 -3.89 -8.23
C GLY A 460 -19.59 -3.15 -8.21
N GLU A 461 -19.69 -2.14 -7.36
CA GLU A 461 -20.88 -1.28 -7.20
C GLU A 461 -22.12 -2.08 -6.80
N LEU A 462 -22.01 -2.74 -5.64
CA LEU A 462 -23.09 -3.53 -5.07
C LEU A 462 -24.13 -2.63 -4.36
N ASN A 463 -24.97 -1.95 -5.12
CA ASN A 463 -26.06 -1.10 -4.59
C ASN A 463 -27.15 -1.94 -3.87
N LEU A 464 -27.11 -1.96 -2.53
CA LEU A 464 -27.97 -2.77 -1.67
C LEU A 464 -29.39 -2.21 -1.50
N ASP A 465 -29.58 -0.92 -1.80
CA ASP A 465 -30.88 -0.25 -1.86
C ASP A 465 -31.75 -0.78 -3.00
N GLN A 466 -31.15 -1.32 -4.05
CA GLN A 466 -31.87 -1.97 -5.14
C GLN A 466 -32.07 -3.48 -4.86
N PRO A 467 -33.32 -3.98 -4.79
CA PRO A 467 -33.57 -5.40 -4.54
C PRO A 467 -33.06 -6.30 -5.68
N ARG A 468 -32.96 -5.75 -6.91
CA ARG A 468 -32.40 -6.46 -8.08
C ARG A 468 -30.93 -6.81 -7.90
N THR A 469 -30.15 -5.96 -7.22
CA THR A 469 -28.74 -6.23 -6.94
C THR A 469 -28.59 -7.43 -6.01
N LEU A 470 -29.46 -7.56 -5.00
CA LEU A 470 -29.47 -8.72 -4.11
C LEU A 470 -29.90 -10.00 -4.85
N GLN A 471 -30.85 -9.91 -5.80
CA GLN A 471 -31.22 -11.03 -6.66
C GLN A 471 -30.06 -11.46 -7.57
N ALA A 472 -29.37 -10.48 -8.18
CA ALA A 472 -28.16 -10.72 -8.96
C ALA A 472 -27.08 -11.43 -8.15
N LEU A 473 -26.80 -10.92 -6.94
CA LEU A 473 -25.84 -11.52 -6.03
C LEU A 473 -26.22 -12.95 -5.65
N ARG A 474 -27.49 -13.20 -5.31
CA ARG A 474 -27.99 -14.56 -5.04
C ARG A 474 -27.74 -15.51 -6.21
N LYS A 475 -27.96 -15.08 -7.46
CA LYS A 475 -27.67 -15.91 -8.63
C LYS A 475 -26.19 -16.17 -8.82
N ILE A 476 -25.33 -15.14 -8.68
CA ILE A 476 -23.88 -15.29 -8.77
C ILE A 476 -23.39 -16.29 -7.72
N LEU A 477 -23.82 -16.13 -6.46
CA LEU A 477 -23.47 -17.04 -5.37
C LEU A 477 -24.01 -18.44 -5.60
N SER A 478 -25.24 -18.60 -6.12
CA SER A 478 -25.78 -19.92 -6.44
C SER A 478 -24.96 -20.65 -7.51
N GLY A 479 -24.41 -19.92 -8.48
CA GLY A 479 -23.49 -20.48 -9.48
C GLY A 479 -22.25 -21.07 -8.82
N TYR A 480 -21.61 -20.34 -7.92
CA TYR A 480 -20.43 -20.83 -7.19
C TYR A 480 -20.73 -21.87 -6.12
N ALA A 481 -21.92 -21.86 -5.53
CA ALA A 481 -22.35 -22.87 -4.56
C ALA A 481 -22.67 -24.21 -5.23
N SER A 482 -22.98 -24.22 -6.53
CA SER A 482 -23.21 -25.43 -7.32
C SER A 482 -21.92 -26.13 -7.77
N GLU A 483 -20.77 -25.45 -7.66
CA GLU A 483 -19.48 -26.03 -8.02
C GLU A 483 -19.02 -27.08 -6.98
N PRO A 484 -18.28 -28.13 -7.39
CA PRO A 484 -17.85 -29.20 -6.49
C PRO A 484 -16.94 -28.70 -5.37
N GLU A 485 -17.03 -29.34 -4.20
CA GLU A 485 -16.26 -29.03 -3.01
C GLU A 485 -14.75 -29.07 -3.30
N GLY A 486 -14.08 -27.92 -3.12
CA GLY A 486 -12.65 -27.76 -3.41
C GLY A 486 -12.33 -26.93 -4.66
N SER A 487 -13.32 -26.67 -5.51
CA SER A 487 -13.19 -25.72 -6.63
C SER A 487 -13.68 -24.31 -6.28
N THR A 488 -14.33 -24.11 -5.13
CA THR A 488 -14.88 -22.81 -4.74
C THR A 488 -13.80 -21.70 -4.73
N PRO A 489 -14.18 -20.46 -5.08
CA PRO A 489 -13.23 -19.36 -5.15
C PRO A 489 -12.62 -19.05 -3.78
N LEU A 490 -11.33 -18.70 -3.78
CA LEU A 490 -10.58 -18.35 -2.58
C LEU A 490 -11.17 -17.12 -1.87
N THR A 491 -11.56 -16.11 -2.65
CA THR A 491 -11.93 -14.80 -2.11
C THR A 491 -13.00 -14.13 -2.97
N PHE A 492 -14.01 -13.56 -2.31
CA PHE A 492 -14.99 -12.65 -2.91
C PHE A 492 -14.66 -11.22 -2.50
N VAL A 493 -14.40 -10.34 -3.47
CA VAL A 493 -14.16 -8.92 -3.25
C VAL A 493 -15.42 -8.15 -3.63
N LEU A 494 -16.15 -7.68 -2.63
CA LEU A 494 -17.37 -6.88 -2.78
C LEU A 494 -17.01 -5.41 -2.60
N MET A 495 -17.09 -4.64 -3.67
CA MET A 495 -16.70 -3.24 -3.67
C MET A 495 -17.92 -2.32 -3.76
N GLY A 496 -17.89 -1.26 -2.96
CA GLY A 496 -18.88 -0.20 -2.97
C GLY A 496 -18.92 0.57 -4.31
N ASN A 497 -19.90 1.45 -4.52
CA ASN A 497 -20.78 2.00 -3.50
C ASN A 497 -21.87 1.00 -3.07
N PHE A 498 -22.13 0.87 -1.76
CA PHE A 498 -23.18 -0.03 -1.27
C PHE A 498 -24.58 0.56 -1.38
N THR A 499 -24.70 1.84 -1.73
CA THR A 499 -25.95 2.57 -1.91
C THR A 499 -25.81 3.52 -3.10
N GLN A 500 -26.91 3.77 -3.82
CA GLN A 500 -26.88 4.65 -4.99
C GLN A 500 -26.69 6.12 -4.60
N TYR A 501 -27.32 6.52 -3.51
CA TYR A 501 -27.29 7.89 -3.00
C TYR A 501 -26.46 8.00 -1.73
N ALA A 502 -25.94 9.20 -1.49
CA ALA A 502 -25.08 9.52 -0.34
C ALA A 502 -25.86 9.47 0.99
N VAL A 503 -25.80 8.32 1.68
CA VAL A 503 -26.46 8.11 2.98
C VAL A 503 -26.00 9.14 4.02
N LEU A 504 -26.87 9.55 4.94
CA LEU A 504 -26.56 10.55 5.98
C LEU A 504 -26.23 11.95 5.44
N ALA A 505 -26.36 12.18 4.14
CA ALA A 505 -26.39 13.53 3.58
C ALA A 505 -27.77 14.14 3.84
N ARG A 506 -27.81 15.34 4.42
CA ARG A 506 -29.07 16.08 4.61
C ARG A 506 -29.78 16.21 3.25
N GLY A 507 -31.10 15.98 3.22
CA GLY A 507 -31.92 16.16 2.00
C GLY A 507 -32.64 14.92 1.47
N GLY A 508 -33.12 14.03 2.35
CA GLY A 508 -33.92 12.85 1.95
C GLY A 508 -33.08 11.66 1.46
N SER A 509 -31.75 11.73 1.57
CA SER A 509 -30.88 10.58 1.36
C SER A 509 -30.80 9.76 2.64
N GLY A 510 -31.13 8.47 2.53
CA GLY A 510 -31.50 7.56 3.62
C GLY A 510 -30.76 7.67 4.95
N GLY A 511 -31.48 7.35 6.02
CA GLY A 511 -30.97 7.40 7.39
C GLY A 511 -29.98 6.27 7.72
N SER A 512 -29.33 6.35 8.88
CA SER A 512 -28.46 5.28 9.40
C SER A 512 -29.21 3.96 9.62
N ILE A 513 -30.52 4.03 9.84
CA ILE A 513 -31.39 2.88 10.05
C ILE A 513 -31.58 2.12 8.74
N GLU A 514 -31.97 2.81 7.66
CA GLU A 514 -32.11 2.22 6.32
C GLU A 514 -30.80 1.57 5.85
N TYR A 515 -29.67 2.26 6.06
CA TYR A 515 -28.36 1.71 5.72
C TYR A 515 -28.03 0.42 6.47
N LYS A 516 -28.43 0.34 7.75
CA LYS A 516 -28.30 -0.88 8.54
C LYS A 516 -29.22 -1.98 8.01
N GLU A 517 -30.46 -1.64 7.64
CA GLU A 517 -31.41 -2.60 7.06
C GLU A 517 -30.90 -3.19 5.75
N TYR A 518 -30.22 -2.40 4.91
CA TYR A 518 -29.58 -2.90 3.69
C TYR A 518 -28.48 -3.94 3.97
N PHE A 519 -27.62 -3.69 4.97
CA PHE A 519 -26.63 -4.70 5.39
C PHE A 519 -27.25 -5.90 6.07
N ASP A 520 -28.37 -5.72 6.78
CA ASP A 520 -29.13 -6.82 7.36
C ASP A 520 -29.75 -7.72 6.27
N ALA A 521 -30.24 -7.11 5.17
CA ALA A 521 -30.73 -7.83 4.00
C ALA A 521 -29.60 -8.58 3.29
N LEU A 522 -28.43 -7.95 3.13
CA LEU A 522 -27.23 -8.61 2.60
C LEU A 522 -26.82 -9.81 3.47
N ALA A 523 -26.82 -9.65 4.80
CA ALA A 523 -26.53 -10.74 5.74
C ALA A 523 -27.50 -11.92 5.55
N SER A 524 -28.78 -11.65 5.33
CA SER A 524 -29.77 -12.69 5.02
C SER A 524 -29.45 -13.40 3.70
N THR A 525 -29.08 -12.67 2.64
CA THR A 525 -28.72 -13.29 1.35
C THR A 525 -27.46 -14.15 1.42
N LEU A 526 -26.49 -13.76 2.25
CA LEU A 526 -25.27 -14.52 2.49
C LEU A 526 -25.55 -15.78 3.33
N GLY A 527 -26.45 -15.68 4.30
CA GLY A 527 -26.86 -16.79 5.16
C GLY A 527 -27.49 -17.98 4.42
N ASP A 528 -28.02 -17.75 3.21
CA ASP A 528 -28.57 -18.82 2.36
C ASP A 528 -27.48 -19.73 1.77
N PHE A 529 -26.20 -19.34 1.82
CA PHE A 529 -25.07 -20.06 1.23
C PHE A 529 -23.95 -20.39 2.23
N PRO A 530 -24.19 -21.23 3.26
CA PRO A 530 -23.21 -21.51 4.32
C PRO A 530 -21.91 -22.15 3.80
N THR A 531 -21.97 -22.97 2.75
CA THR A 531 -20.80 -23.63 2.13
C THR A 531 -19.77 -22.63 1.59
N LEU A 532 -20.22 -21.52 1.01
CA LEU A 532 -19.36 -20.44 0.53
C LEU A 532 -18.80 -19.62 1.69
N LEU A 533 -19.62 -19.35 2.72
CA LEU A 533 -19.18 -18.60 3.90
C LEU A 533 -18.10 -19.32 4.68
N GLN A 534 -18.05 -20.65 4.61
CA GLN A 534 -17.02 -21.47 5.25
C GLN A 534 -15.76 -21.61 4.39
N SER A 535 -15.92 -21.79 3.07
CA SER A 535 -14.79 -22.08 2.17
C SER A 535 -14.06 -20.85 1.61
N SER A 536 -14.71 -19.68 1.62
CA SER A 536 -14.17 -18.45 1.02
C SER A 536 -13.96 -17.32 2.03
N THR A 537 -13.09 -16.37 1.69
CA THR A 537 -12.92 -15.10 2.42
C THR A 537 -13.68 -13.99 1.70
N PHE A 538 -14.50 -13.21 2.41
CA PHE A 538 -15.23 -12.08 1.84
C PHE A 538 -14.56 -10.77 2.24
N VAL A 539 -14.17 -9.96 1.26
CA VAL A 539 -13.51 -8.67 1.45
C VAL A 539 -14.46 -7.56 1.02
N PHE A 540 -14.74 -6.64 1.93
CA PHE A 540 -15.64 -5.52 1.68
C PHE A 540 -14.86 -4.21 1.61
N VAL A 541 -14.95 -3.53 0.46
CA VAL A 541 -14.26 -2.26 0.19
C VAL A 541 -15.28 -1.12 0.10
N PRO A 542 -15.13 -0.04 0.90
CA PRO A 542 -16.09 1.05 0.92
C PRO A 542 -15.99 1.97 -0.31
N GLY A 543 -17.13 2.54 -0.69
CA GLY A 543 -17.33 3.50 -1.76
C GLY A 543 -17.45 4.96 -1.28
N ASP A 544 -17.70 5.90 -2.20
CA ASP A 544 -17.78 7.35 -1.89
C ASP A 544 -19.14 7.72 -1.25
N ASN A 545 -20.19 6.91 -1.50
CA ASN A 545 -21.55 7.15 -0.99
C ASN A 545 -21.84 6.51 0.38
N ASP A 546 -20.89 5.76 0.95
CA ASP A 546 -21.09 5.03 2.21
C ASP A 546 -21.12 5.95 3.44
N GLY A 547 -22.00 5.65 4.39
CA GLY A 547 -22.55 6.63 5.35
C GLY A 547 -21.58 7.54 6.10
N TRP A 548 -20.45 7.05 6.62
CA TRP A 548 -19.52 7.90 7.38
C TRP A 548 -18.66 8.79 6.48
N VAL A 549 -18.47 8.39 5.22
CA VAL A 549 -17.75 9.13 4.21
C VAL A 549 -18.65 10.19 3.59
N SER A 550 -19.87 9.79 3.21
CA SER A 550 -20.86 10.65 2.58
C SER A 550 -21.50 11.67 3.51
N SER A 551 -21.56 11.42 4.82
CA SER A 551 -22.09 12.39 5.80
C SER A 551 -21.40 13.77 5.76
N PHE A 552 -20.13 13.82 5.36
CA PHE A 552 -19.36 15.07 5.30
C PHE A 552 -19.37 15.71 3.91
N THR A 553 -19.35 14.90 2.85
CA THR A 553 -19.15 15.38 1.46
C THR A 553 -20.39 15.28 0.59
N ALA A 554 -21.49 14.72 1.10
CA ALA A 554 -22.72 14.48 0.34
C ALA A 554 -22.49 13.78 -1.01
N GLY A 555 -21.53 12.84 -1.05
CA GLY A 555 -21.17 12.10 -2.27
C GLY A 555 -20.13 12.81 -3.16
N ALA A 556 -19.60 13.96 -2.75
CA ALA A 556 -18.44 14.58 -3.41
C ALA A 556 -17.12 13.86 -3.06
N SER A 557 -16.04 14.23 -3.74
CA SER A 557 -14.72 13.58 -3.60
C SER A 557 -14.16 13.69 -2.18
N VAL A 558 -14.01 12.54 -1.54
CA VAL A 558 -13.48 12.42 -0.16
C VAL A 558 -11.95 12.29 -0.18
N PRO A 559 -11.26 12.71 0.89
CA PRO A 559 -9.86 12.37 1.12
C PRO A 559 -9.56 10.88 1.05
N LEU A 560 -8.47 10.51 0.36
CA LEU A 560 -7.92 9.15 0.36
C LEU A 560 -6.70 9.04 1.29
N PRO A 561 -6.43 7.87 1.90
CA PRO A 561 -7.27 6.65 1.94
C PRO A 561 -8.51 6.82 2.83
N ARG A 562 -9.47 5.89 2.69
CA ARG A 562 -10.71 5.83 3.48
C ARG A 562 -10.70 4.65 4.45
N LYS A 563 -11.26 4.86 5.65
CA LYS A 563 -11.45 3.80 6.65
C LYS A 563 -12.54 2.82 6.23
N GLN A 564 -12.46 1.61 6.80
CA GLN A 564 -13.46 0.55 6.65
C GLN A 564 -14.84 0.93 7.18
N VAL A 565 -15.85 0.13 6.81
CA VAL A 565 -17.22 0.25 7.34
C VAL A 565 -17.22 0.03 8.86
N PRO A 566 -17.83 0.94 9.66
CA PRO A 566 -17.94 0.79 11.11
C PRO A 566 -18.65 -0.51 11.52
N ASP A 567 -18.18 -1.13 12.61
CA ASP A 567 -18.70 -2.41 13.09
C ASP A 567 -20.18 -2.39 13.48
N MET A 568 -20.74 -1.21 13.73
CA MET A 568 -22.17 -1.01 14.05
C MET A 568 -23.11 -1.50 12.94
N PHE A 569 -22.66 -1.48 11.68
CA PHE A 569 -23.46 -1.90 10.52
C PHE A 569 -23.18 -3.36 10.11
N THR A 570 -22.06 -3.93 10.55
CA THR A 570 -21.56 -5.20 10.03
C THR A 570 -21.83 -6.38 10.98
N SER A 571 -22.41 -6.13 12.15
CA SER A 571 -22.62 -7.12 13.20
C SER A 571 -23.44 -8.34 12.76
N ARG A 572 -24.50 -8.16 11.94
CA ARG A 572 -25.32 -9.28 11.45
C ARG A 572 -24.56 -10.14 10.43
N ILE A 573 -23.76 -9.54 9.57
CA ILE A 573 -22.91 -10.26 8.61
C ILE A 573 -21.90 -11.09 9.39
N ARG A 574 -21.17 -10.50 10.35
CA ARG A 574 -20.22 -11.24 11.19
C ARG A 574 -20.87 -12.42 11.91
N ARG A 575 -22.11 -12.25 12.40
CA ARG A 575 -22.89 -13.34 13.00
C ARG A 575 -23.22 -14.45 12.01
N ALA A 576 -23.60 -14.13 10.78
CA ALA A 576 -23.90 -15.12 9.74
C ALA A 576 -22.66 -16.00 9.41
N PHE A 577 -21.47 -15.41 9.38
CA PHE A 577 -20.22 -16.19 9.24
C PHE A 577 -19.95 -17.05 10.48
N ALA A 578 -20.19 -16.53 11.69
CA ALA A 578 -20.00 -17.28 12.92
C ALA A 578 -20.95 -18.48 13.03
N THR A 579 -22.22 -18.33 12.62
CA THR A 579 -23.19 -19.43 12.58
C THR A 579 -22.79 -20.48 11.56
N ALA A 580 -22.42 -20.07 10.34
CA ALA A 580 -21.97 -21.00 9.31
C ALA A 580 -20.72 -21.77 9.75
N ASN A 581 -19.76 -21.13 10.42
CA ASN A 581 -18.55 -21.81 10.92
C ASN A 581 -18.83 -22.77 12.10
N ALA A 582 -19.85 -22.49 12.92
CA ALA A 582 -20.21 -23.34 14.07
C ALA A 582 -20.81 -24.68 13.66
N GLU A 583 -21.49 -24.76 12.51
CA GLU A 583 -22.20 -25.95 12.05
C GLU A 583 -21.28 -27.11 11.63
N VAL A 584 -20.01 -26.85 11.27
CA VAL A 584 -19.17 -27.85 10.58
C VAL A 584 -17.97 -28.34 11.41
N GLY A 585 -17.63 -27.73 12.53
CA GLY A 585 -16.54 -28.22 13.41
C GLY A 585 -15.17 -28.42 12.73
N GLY A 586 -14.98 -27.84 11.53
CA GLY A 586 -13.83 -28.07 10.66
C GLY A 586 -12.66 -27.12 10.91
N LYS A 587 -11.45 -27.52 10.47
CA LYS A 587 -10.18 -26.80 10.68
C LYS A 587 -10.01 -25.50 9.88
N SER A 588 -10.92 -25.13 8.98
CA SER A 588 -10.76 -23.97 8.10
C SER A 588 -12.00 -23.07 8.09
N ASN A 589 -11.96 -22.00 8.89
CA ASN A 589 -13.08 -21.06 9.07
C ASN A 589 -13.03 -19.96 8.00
N GLY A 590 -14.15 -19.73 7.31
CA GLY A 590 -14.26 -18.57 6.43
C GLY A 590 -14.44 -17.28 7.23
N THR A 591 -14.02 -16.17 6.64
CA THR A 591 -13.93 -14.88 7.35
C THR A 591 -14.44 -13.74 6.48
N ALA A 592 -15.09 -12.77 7.13
CA ALA A 592 -15.47 -11.50 6.53
C ALA A 592 -14.51 -10.40 7.02
N VAL A 593 -13.81 -9.78 6.07
CA VAL A 593 -12.84 -8.72 6.32
C VAL A 593 -13.34 -7.42 5.70
N TRP A 594 -13.45 -6.40 6.53
CA TRP A 594 -13.73 -5.03 6.09
C TRP A 594 -12.41 -4.31 5.97
N THR A 595 -12.18 -3.60 4.86
CA THR A 595 -10.87 -2.99 4.58
C THR A 595 -11.02 -1.54 4.17
N SER A 596 -9.90 -0.83 4.08
CA SER A 596 -9.82 0.54 3.57
C SER A 596 -10.01 0.64 2.05
N ASN A 597 -10.16 1.86 1.55
CA ASN A 597 -10.08 2.14 0.11
C ASN A 597 -9.02 3.22 -0.17
N PRO A 598 -7.93 2.89 -0.90
CA PRO A 598 -7.61 1.57 -1.46
C PRO A 598 -7.20 0.55 -0.38
N SER A 599 -7.07 -0.71 -0.78
CA SER A 599 -6.48 -1.79 0.02
C SER A 599 -5.60 -2.68 -0.85
N ARG A 600 -4.77 -3.51 -0.21
CA ARG A 600 -3.93 -4.48 -0.90
C ARG A 600 -4.18 -5.88 -0.38
N ILE A 601 -4.30 -6.83 -1.28
CA ILE A 601 -4.45 -8.24 -0.96
C ILE A 601 -3.17 -8.93 -1.41
N SER A 602 -2.43 -9.48 -0.45
CA SER A 602 -1.21 -10.24 -0.67
C SER A 602 -1.53 -11.73 -0.53
N LEU A 603 -1.10 -12.52 -1.52
CA LEU A 603 -1.20 -13.97 -1.48
C LEU A 603 0.20 -14.57 -1.68
N PHE A 604 0.60 -15.46 -0.77
CA PHE A 604 1.96 -15.99 -0.70
C PHE A 604 3.02 -14.87 -0.56
N GLY A 605 2.77 -13.93 0.36
CA GLY A 605 3.68 -12.83 0.66
C GLY A 605 3.90 -11.90 -0.55
N PRO A 606 5.15 -11.65 -0.99
CA PRO A 606 5.44 -10.69 -2.05
C PRO A 606 5.14 -11.19 -3.48
N ASN A 607 4.78 -12.47 -3.65
CA ASN A 607 4.58 -13.09 -4.96
C ASN A 607 3.40 -12.50 -5.74
N HIS A 608 2.21 -12.49 -5.12
CA HIS A 608 0.99 -11.95 -5.71
C HIS A 608 0.50 -10.78 -4.89
N GLU A 609 0.32 -9.65 -5.56
CA GLU A 609 -0.17 -8.41 -4.97
C GLU A 609 -1.32 -7.88 -5.83
N LEU A 610 -2.51 -7.89 -5.25
CA LEU A 610 -3.73 -7.33 -5.84
C LEU A 610 -4.05 -6.01 -5.14
N VAL A 611 -3.94 -4.89 -5.86
CA VAL A 611 -4.39 -3.58 -5.37
C VAL A 611 -5.87 -3.43 -5.69
N VAL A 612 -6.68 -3.06 -4.70
CA VAL A 612 -8.11 -2.85 -4.87
C VAL A 612 -8.42 -1.37 -4.64
N PHE A 613 -8.98 -0.71 -5.64
CA PHE A 613 -9.28 0.71 -5.60
C PHE A 613 -10.62 1.02 -6.29
N ARG A 614 -11.52 1.68 -5.55
CA ARG A 614 -12.79 2.18 -6.06
C ARG A 614 -12.73 3.70 -6.15
N ASP A 615 -12.80 4.25 -7.36
CA ASP A 615 -12.92 5.70 -7.65
C ASP A 615 -13.35 5.91 -9.11
N ASP A 616 -14.11 6.96 -9.39
CA ASP A 616 -14.54 7.32 -10.75
C ASP A 616 -13.45 8.15 -11.45
N VAL A 617 -12.32 7.49 -11.69
CA VAL A 617 -11.08 8.13 -12.18
C VAL A 617 -11.26 8.64 -13.61
N SER A 618 -11.89 7.90 -14.50
CA SER A 618 -12.04 8.28 -15.91
C SER A 618 -12.92 9.51 -16.09
N ALA A 619 -14.04 9.65 -15.36
CA ALA A 619 -14.82 10.88 -15.36
C ALA A 619 -14.02 12.07 -14.82
N ARG A 620 -13.18 11.85 -13.80
CA ARG A 620 -12.31 12.91 -13.24
C ARG A 620 -11.22 13.32 -14.24
N LEU A 621 -10.60 12.36 -14.93
CA LEU A 621 -9.62 12.61 -15.99
C LEU A 621 -10.25 13.40 -17.15
N ARG A 622 -11.44 13.00 -17.62
CA ARG A 622 -12.14 13.71 -18.70
C ARG A 622 -12.47 15.16 -18.37
N ARG A 623 -12.79 15.47 -17.12
CA ARG A 623 -13.06 16.85 -16.67
C ARG A 623 -11.80 17.68 -16.48
N ALA A 624 -10.70 17.07 -16.06
CA ALA A 624 -9.46 17.76 -15.70
C ALA A 624 -8.38 17.76 -16.80
N SER A 625 -8.63 17.07 -17.92
CA SER A 625 -7.63 16.89 -18.97
C SER A 625 -7.31 18.17 -19.72
N VAL A 626 -6.02 18.41 -19.97
CA VAL A 626 -5.53 19.43 -20.89
C VAL A 626 -5.85 19.00 -22.32
N ARG A 627 -6.46 19.91 -23.09
CA ARG A 627 -6.74 19.69 -24.52
C ARG A 627 -5.49 19.96 -25.34
N LEU A 628 -5.02 18.93 -26.04
CA LEU A 628 -3.97 19.07 -27.05
C LEU A 628 -4.63 19.18 -28.43
N LYS A 629 -4.01 19.88 -29.38
CA LYS A 629 -4.52 19.88 -30.75
C LYS A 629 -4.39 18.47 -31.33
N PRO A 630 -5.48 17.85 -31.82
CA PRO A 630 -5.35 16.61 -32.55
C PRO A 630 -4.53 16.88 -33.82
N LYS A 631 -3.62 15.95 -34.16
CA LYS A 631 -2.92 15.98 -35.45
C LYS A 631 -3.98 16.01 -36.53
N ALA A 632 -4.08 17.11 -37.29
CA ALA A 632 -4.92 17.15 -38.47
C ALA A 632 -4.48 15.97 -39.36
N LYS A 633 -5.36 14.99 -39.56
CA LYS A 633 -5.16 13.99 -40.62
C LYS A 633 -5.04 14.78 -41.92
N ASP A 634 -3.99 14.50 -42.69
CA ASP A 634 -3.60 15.19 -43.91
C ASP A 634 -4.80 15.59 -44.77
N ALA A 635 -5.16 16.86 -44.73
CA ALA A 635 -6.01 17.48 -45.73
C ALA A 635 -5.13 17.76 -46.95
N SER A 636 -4.86 16.72 -47.74
CA SER A 636 -4.48 16.92 -49.14
C SER A 636 -5.74 17.30 -49.92
N GLY A 637 -6.01 18.60 -49.93
CA GLY A 637 -7.07 19.23 -50.72
C GLY A 637 -6.75 20.70 -50.77
N GLU A 638 -5.99 21.09 -51.80
CA GLU A 638 -5.69 22.48 -52.13
C GLU A 638 -6.97 23.32 -52.13
N GLN A 639 -6.99 24.44 -51.39
CA GLN A 639 -7.49 25.72 -51.89
C GLN A 639 -7.12 26.86 -50.94
N ALA A 640 -6.50 27.88 -51.55
CA ALA A 640 -6.05 29.12 -50.95
C ALA A 640 -7.23 30.12 -50.72
N PRO A 641 -7.00 31.29 -50.06
CA PRO A 641 -7.95 31.94 -49.16
C PRO A 641 -8.92 32.93 -49.82
N GLY A 642 -10.07 33.16 -49.16
CA GLY A 642 -11.03 34.20 -49.54
C GLY A 642 -12.01 34.61 -48.42
N SER A 643 -11.71 35.75 -47.79
CA SER A 643 -12.62 36.81 -47.28
C SER A 643 -13.93 36.49 -46.52
N SER A 644 -13.91 36.89 -45.24
CA SER A 644 -14.85 37.78 -44.51
C SER A 644 -16.34 37.44 -44.30
N ALA A 645 -16.74 37.70 -43.04
CA ALA A 645 -18.02 38.19 -42.51
C ALA A 645 -18.96 37.16 -41.85
N ALA A 646 -19.42 37.55 -40.65
CA ALA A 646 -20.31 36.83 -39.73
C ALA A 646 -21.81 37.19 -39.98
N PRO A 647 -22.75 36.82 -39.09
CA PRO A 647 -23.73 35.73 -39.19
C PRO A 647 -25.17 36.21 -39.53
N PRO A 648 -26.19 35.32 -39.56
CA PRO A 648 -27.18 35.36 -38.47
C PRO A 648 -27.83 34.01 -38.07
N GLU A 649 -28.65 34.08 -37.02
CA GLU A 649 -29.36 33.04 -36.24
C GLU A 649 -30.68 32.52 -36.86
N ASP A 650 -31.11 31.31 -36.43
CA ASP A 650 -32.49 30.84 -36.07
C ASP A 650 -32.64 29.29 -36.27
N VAL A 651 -32.75 28.43 -35.21
CA VAL A 651 -33.98 27.91 -34.54
C VAL A 651 -34.80 27.00 -35.51
N GLN A 652 -35.00 25.67 -35.40
CA GLN A 652 -35.42 24.74 -34.31
C GLN A 652 -35.43 23.24 -34.81
N PRO A 653 -35.89 22.20 -34.05
CA PRO A 653 -35.37 20.81 -34.07
C PRO A 653 -36.33 19.77 -34.69
N MET A 654 -35.83 18.56 -35.00
CA MET A 654 -36.68 17.34 -35.07
C MET A 654 -35.90 16.06 -34.72
N ASP A 655 -36.48 15.30 -33.80
CA ASP A 655 -36.27 13.87 -33.56
C ASP A 655 -36.86 13.02 -34.71
N ILE A 656 -36.35 11.80 -34.92
CA ILE A 656 -37.09 10.52 -34.98
C ILE A 656 -36.17 9.37 -35.47
N ASP A 657 -36.22 8.26 -34.72
CA ASP A 657 -35.67 6.93 -35.01
C ASP A 657 -36.16 6.30 -36.33
N ALA A 658 -35.31 5.52 -37.01
CA ALA A 658 -35.74 4.34 -37.77
C ALA A 658 -34.58 3.37 -38.09
N ALA A 659 -34.87 2.08 -37.97
CA ALA A 659 -33.98 0.94 -38.08
C ALA A 659 -33.77 0.42 -39.52
N HIS A 660 -32.65 -0.31 -39.69
CA HIS A 660 -32.33 -1.40 -40.63
C HIS A 660 -32.80 -1.36 -42.09
N HIS A 661 -31.83 -1.50 -43.02
CA HIS A 661 -31.92 -2.47 -44.12
C HIS A 661 -30.51 -2.88 -44.61
N ASP A 662 -30.25 -4.19 -44.60
CA ASP A 662 -29.15 -4.88 -45.28
C ASP A 662 -29.42 -4.94 -46.80
N ASP A 663 -28.38 -4.77 -47.63
CA ASP A 663 -28.06 -5.73 -48.69
C ASP A 663 -26.62 -5.54 -49.24
N PRO A 664 -25.95 -6.61 -49.71
CA PRO A 664 -24.52 -6.65 -50.02
C PRO A 664 -24.23 -6.48 -51.52
N THR A 665 -23.05 -5.97 -51.88
CA THR A 665 -22.17 -6.33 -53.03
C THR A 665 -21.37 -5.12 -53.52
N ALA A 666 -20.05 -5.13 -53.33
CA ALA A 666 -19.04 -4.70 -54.32
C ALA A 666 -17.62 -4.71 -53.70
N THR A 667 -16.72 -5.33 -54.42
CA THR A 667 -15.34 -5.68 -54.08
C THR A 667 -14.32 -4.58 -54.33
N ALA A 668 -13.30 -4.55 -53.45
CA ALA A 668 -11.88 -4.22 -53.68
C ALA A 668 -11.45 -2.76 -53.98
N THR A 669 -10.70 -2.16 -53.05
CA THR A 669 -9.29 -1.75 -53.25
C THR A 669 -8.67 -1.37 -51.90
N GLY A 670 -7.55 -2.02 -51.56
CA GLY A 670 -6.93 -1.99 -50.24
C GLY A 670 -6.10 -0.72 -49.99
N SER A 671 -6.39 -0.07 -48.86
CA SER A 671 -5.47 0.78 -48.12
C SER A 671 -5.11 0.07 -46.81
N PRO A 672 -3.93 0.28 -46.20
CA PRO A 672 -3.50 -0.48 -45.03
C PRO A 672 -4.41 -0.14 -43.85
N VAL A 673 -5.33 -1.05 -43.54
CA VAL A 673 -6.23 -0.95 -42.40
C VAL A 673 -5.38 -1.01 -41.13
N THR A 674 -5.13 0.15 -40.52
CA THR A 674 -4.77 0.19 -39.10
C THR A 674 -5.92 -0.49 -38.37
N PRO A 675 -5.69 -1.54 -37.55
CA PRO A 675 -6.79 -2.24 -36.91
C PRO A 675 -7.58 -1.24 -36.07
N LEU A 676 -8.86 -1.05 -36.40
CA LEU A 676 -9.77 -0.19 -35.65
C LEU A 676 -9.99 -0.86 -34.28
N ILE A 677 -9.13 -0.55 -33.31
CA ILE A 677 -9.29 -0.98 -31.93
C ILE A 677 -10.66 -0.46 -31.45
N PRO A 678 -11.53 -1.30 -30.88
CA PRO A 678 -12.82 -0.84 -30.35
C PRO A 678 -12.63 0.33 -29.38
N HIS A 679 -13.46 1.36 -29.50
CA HIS A 679 -13.34 2.58 -28.71
C HIS A 679 -13.24 2.32 -27.20
N ASP A 680 -14.00 1.34 -26.69
CA ASP A 680 -13.99 0.95 -25.28
C ASP A 680 -12.64 0.36 -24.83
N VAL A 681 -12.02 -0.44 -25.70
CA VAL A 681 -10.70 -1.03 -25.44
C VAL A 681 -9.63 0.06 -25.48
N HIS A 682 -9.72 1.00 -26.42
CA HIS A 682 -8.82 2.14 -26.48
C HIS A 682 -8.95 3.03 -25.24
N ALA A 683 -10.18 3.33 -24.80
CA ALA A 683 -10.45 4.11 -23.59
C ALA A 683 -9.88 3.40 -22.34
N ALA A 684 -10.05 2.08 -22.25
CA ALA A 684 -9.47 1.26 -21.18
C ALA A 684 -7.93 1.30 -21.20
N GLN A 685 -7.30 1.09 -22.35
CA GLN A 685 -5.84 1.17 -22.51
C GLN A 685 -5.30 2.55 -22.12
N LYS A 686 -5.97 3.62 -22.55
CA LYS A 686 -5.63 5.00 -22.22
C LYS A 686 -5.70 5.26 -20.72
N LEU A 687 -6.75 4.77 -20.04
CA LEU A 687 -6.92 4.88 -18.59
C LEU A 687 -5.83 4.12 -17.83
N VAL A 688 -5.60 2.85 -18.19
CA VAL A 688 -4.62 1.96 -17.55
C VAL A 688 -3.21 2.53 -17.69
N LYS A 689 -2.83 2.91 -18.91
CA LYS A 689 -1.53 3.53 -19.19
C LYS A 689 -1.32 4.78 -18.34
N THR A 690 -2.33 5.66 -18.30
CA THR A 690 -2.26 6.91 -17.51
C THR A 690 -1.99 6.65 -16.02
N ILE A 691 -2.66 5.67 -15.40
CA ILE A 691 -2.54 5.43 -13.95
C ILE A 691 -1.21 4.73 -13.63
N LEU A 692 -0.82 3.73 -14.42
CA LEU A 692 0.38 2.94 -14.18
C LEU A 692 1.66 3.73 -14.50
N ASP A 693 1.68 4.54 -15.55
CA ASP A 693 2.80 5.44 -15.87
C ASP A 693 2.99 6.50 -14.78
N GLN A 694 1.91 7.09 -14.26
CA GLN A 694 2.02 7.97 -13.09
C GLN A 694 2.49 7.26 -11.81
N GLY A 695 2.28 5.94 -11.70
CA GLY A 695 2.68 5.15 -10.53
C GLY A 695 1.98 5.59 -9.23
N TYR A 696 0.81 6.23 -9.33
CA TYR A 696 0.09 6.81 -8.21
C TYR A 696 -1.41 6.82 -8.48
N LEU A 697 -2.22 6.30 -7.55
CA LEU A 697 -3.66 6.07 -7.76
C LEU A 697 -4.49 7.36 -7.94
N ALA A 698 -4.07 8.47 -7.33
CA ALA A 698 -4.79 9.75 -7.38
C ALA A 698 -3.92 10.88 -7.96
N PRO A 699 -3.54 10.84 -9.25
CA PRO A 699 -2.59 11.79 -9.84
C PRO A 699 -3.27 13.12 -10.21
N PHE A 700 -3.97 13.72 -9.25
CA PHE A 700 -4.74 14.97 -9.39
C PHE A 700 -4.25 16.03 -8.41
N ARG A 701 -4.68 17.28 -8.62
CA ARG A 701 -4.52 18.31 -7.59
C ARG A 701 -5.35 17.95 -6.35
N GLN A 702 -4.85 18.34 -5.17
CA GLN A 702 -5.55 18.13 -3.90
C GLN A 702 -6.94 18.78 -3.84
N ALA A 703 -7.19 19.83 -4.63
CA ALA A 703 -8.52 20.44 -4.76
C ALA A 703 -9.54 19.54 -5.49
N ILE A 704 -9.09 18.65 -6.38
CA ILE A 704 -9.93 17.74 -7.15
C ILE A 704 -10.06 16.38 -6.46
N ARG A 705 -8.95 15.88 -5.88
CA ARG A 705 -8.94 14.66 -5.06
C ARG A 705 -8.04 14.89 -3.86
N PRO A 706 -8.60 15.20 -2.68
CA PRO A 706 -7.82 15.37 -1.46
C PRO A 706 -7.15 14.06 -1.05
N VAL A 707 -5.98 14.16 -0.42
CA VAL A 707 -5.21 13.01 0.09
C VAL A 707 -4.68 13.33 1.47
N HIS A 708 -4.79 12.39 2.40
CA HIS A 708 -4.13 12.45 3.71
C HIS A 708 -2.61 12.32 3.52
N TRP A 709 -1.86 13.36 3.89
CA TRP A 709 -0.43 13.48 3.53
C TRP A 709 0.40 12.31 4.08
N ASP A 710 0.21 11.97 5.36
CA ASP A 710 0.95 10.89 6.03
C ASP A 710 0.62 9.49 5.49
N TYR A 711 -0.56 9.32 4.89
CA TYR A 711 -1.03 8.05 4.32
C TYR A 711 -0.94 8.03 2.79
N SER A 712 -0.26 9.00 2.18
CA SER A 712 -0.07 9.05 0.73
C SER A 712 0.79 7.89 0.21
N SER A 713 1.61 7.24 1.06
CA SER A 713 2.43 6.08 0.65
C SER A 713 1.55 4.94 0.14
N ALA A 714 0.38 4.71 0.75
CA ALA A 714 -0.52 3.64 0.36
C ALA A 714 -1.06 3.77 -1.08
N LEU A 715 -1.09 5.00 -1.61
CA LEU A 715 -1.54 5.31 -2.96
C LEU A 715 -0.47 5.09 -4.05
N HIS A 716 0.79 4.80 -3.67
CA HIS A 716 1.88 4.60 -4.63
C HIS A 716 1.82 3.19 -5.24
N LEU A 717 1.89 3.11 -6.57
CA LEU A 717 2.02 1.86 -7.31
C LEU A 717 3.49 1.55 -7.60
N TYR A 718 4.32 1.59 -6.56
CA TYR A 718 5.74 1.28 -6.64
C TYR A 718 6.13 0.33 -5.50
N PRO A 719 6.60 -0.91 -5.79
CA PRO A 719 6.67 -1.54 -7.11
C PRO A 719 5.29 -1.70 -7.77
N LEU A 720 5.25 -1.90 -9.09
CA LEU A 720 3.99 -2.21 -9.79
C LEU A 720 3.37 -3.50 -9.22
N PRO A 721 2.05 -3.55 -8.95
CA PRO A 721 1.38 -4.75 -8.45
C PRO A 721 1.26 -5.83 -9.56
N THR A 722 0.99 -7.09 -9.18
CA THR A 722 0.75 -8.15 -10.17
C THR A 722 -0.61 -7.97 -10.85
N ALA A 723 -1.60 -7.54 -10.07
CA ALA A 723 -2.91 -7.19 -10.57
C ALA A 723 -3.49 -5.98 -9.84
N MET A 724 -4.40 -5.27 -10.49
CA MET A 724 -5.10 -4.13 -9.92
C MET A 724 -6.57 -4.17 -10.30
N VAL A 725 -7.44 -4.02 -9.31
CA VAL A 725 -8.87 -3.78 -9.51
C VAL A 725 -9.09 -2.28 -9.45
N LEU A 726 -9.43 -1.69 -10.59
CA LEU A 726 -9.86 -0.31 -10.70
C LEU A 726 -11.35 -0.29 -10.97
N LEU A 727 -12.14 -0.14 -9.91
CA LEU A 727 -13.58 -0.04 -10.06
C LEU A 727 -13.99 1.40 -10.38
N ASP A 728 -14.31 1.62 -11.65
CA ASP A 728 -14.76 2.88 -12.21
C ASP A 728 -16.04 2.64 -13.00
N THR A 729 -17.13 3.25 -12.55
CA THR A 729 -18.47 3.05 -13.12
C THR A 729 -18.69 3.92 -14.35
N THR A 730 -17.79 4.90 -14.56
CA THR A 730 -17.82 5.84 -15.67
C THR A 730 -16.95 5.41 -16.85
N ALA A 731 -16.23 4.30 -16.69
CA ALA A 731 -15.51 3.60 -17.75
C ALA A 731 -16.24 2.28 -18.10
N PRO A 732 -16.15 1.80 -19.36
CA PRO A 732 -16.63 0.46 -19.70
C PRO A 732 -15.89 -0.61 -18.88
N PRO A 733 -16.47 -1.80 -18.69
CA PRO A 733 -15.75 -2.90 -18.07
C PRO A 733 -14.60 -3.36 -18.96
N PHE A 734 -13.46 -3.74 -18.37
CA PHE A 734 -12.31 -4.21 -19.13
C PHE A 734 -11.39 -5.10 -18.28
N CYS A 735 -10.59 -5.92 -18.97
CA CYS A 735 -9.43 -6.60 -18.40
C CYS A 735 -8.26 -6.39 -19.37
N VAL A 736 -7.24 -5.64 -18.96
CA VAL A 736 -6.10 -5.26 -19.82
C VAL A 736 -4.80 -5.46 -19.05
N THR A 737 -3.78 -6.01 -19.71
CA THR A 737 -2.44 -6.15 -19.14
C THR A 737 -1.52 -5.09 -19.69
N TYR A 738 -0.79 -4.39 -18.81
CA TYR A 738 0.19 -3.38 -19.19
C TYR A 738 1.47 -3.55 -18.34
N GLU A 739 2.62 -3.69 -19.00
CA GLU A 739 3.95 -3.86 -18.36
C GLU A 739 4.01 -4.94 -17.25
N GLY A 740 3.23 -6.02 -17.43
CA GLY A 740 3.15 -7.16 -16.51
C GLY A 740 2.15 -7.00 -15.36
N CYS A 741 1.47 -5.85 -15.25
CA CYS A 741 0.36 -5.64 -14.31
C CYS A 741 -0.98 -5.89 -15.02
N HIS A 742 -1.83 -6.75 -14.45
CA HIS A 742 -3.17 -7.02 -14.98
C HIS A 742 -4.23 -6.12 -14.32
N VAL A 743 -4.81 -5.19 -15.07
CA VAL A 743 -5.81 -4.24 -14.57
C VAL A 743 -7.21 -4.64 -14.99
N MET A 744 -8.13 -4.66 -14.03
CA MET A 744 -9.51 -5.12 -14.19
C MET A 744 -10.49 -4.06 -13.70
N ASN A 745 -11.53 -3.82 -14.49
CA ASN A 745 -12.70 -3.05 -14.08
C ASN A 745 -13.96 -3.92 -14.30
N PRO A 746 -14.62 -4.42 -13.25
CA PRO A 746 -15.87 -5.16 -13.40
C PRO A 746 -17.04 -4.26 -13.81
N GLY A 747 -16.93 -2.95 -13.59
CA GLY A 747 -18.04 -2.02 -13.73
C GLY A 747 -19.13 -2.28 -12.66
N SER A 748 -20.33 -1.79 -12.94
CA SER A 748 -21.49 -2.01 -12.07
C SER A 748 -22.01 -3.45 -12.17
N VAL A 749 -22.40 -4.06 -11.04
CA VAL A 749 -23.02 -5.39 -11.03
C VAL A 749 -24.23 -5.41 -11.96
N LEU A 750 -25.11 -4.41 -11.87
CA LEU A 750 -26.27 -4.29 -12.74
C LEU A 750 -25.85 -3.51 -13.99
N VAL A 751 -25.96 -4.14 -15.16
CA VAL A 751 -25.56 -3.50 -16.41
C VAL A 751 -26.52 -2.35 -16.75
N PRO A 752 -26.05 -1.09 -16.83
CA PRO A 752 -26.90 0.03 -17.22
C PRO A 752 -27.49 -0.21 -18.62
N GLY A 753 -28.81 -0.04 -18.77
CA GLY A 753 -29.50 -0.20 -20.05
C GLY A 753 -29.88 -1.65 -20.43
N ARG A 754 -29.34 -2.68 -19.79
CA ARG A 754 -29.77 -4.08 -20.00
C ARG A 754 -30.48 -4.62 -18.76
N LYS A 755 -31.80 -4.77 -18.84
CA LYS A 755 -32.58 -5.31 -17.71
C LYS A 755 -32.26 -6.79 -17.52
N GLY A 756 -31.90 -7.17 -16.30
CA GLY A 756 -31.72 -8.57 -15.92
C GLY A 756 -30.37 -9.20 -16.31
N ILE A 757 -29.31 -8.41 -16.47
CA ILE A 757 -27.95 -8.95 -16.63
C ILE A 757 -27.09 -8.47 -15.48
N ALA A 758 -26.46 -9.41 -14.77
CA ALA A 758 -25.46 -9.15 -13.78
C ALA A 758 -24.06 -9.43 -14.32
N ARG A 759 -23.09 -8.58 -13.98
CA ARG A 759 -21.70 -8.66 -14.45
C ARG A 759 -20.72 -8.67 -13.28
N TRP A 760 -19.65 -9.44 -13.41
CA TRP A 760 -18.55 -9.47 -12.44
C TRP A 760 -17.25 -9.91 -13.13
N VAL A 761 -16.13 -9.83 -12.42
CA VAL A 761 -14.83 -10.32 -12.92
C VAL A 761 -14.38 -11.52 -12.10
N GLU A 762 -13.86 -12.53 -12.78
CA GLU A 762 -13.23 -13.70 -12.21
C GLU A 762 -11.73 -13.63 -12.50
N TYR A 763 -10.90 -13.49 -11.46
CA TYR A 763 -9.45 -13.41 -11.56
C TYR A 763 -8.79 -14.69 -11.05
N ASP A 764 -8.10 -15.42 -11.92
CA ASP A 764 -7.27 -16.56 -11.53
C ASP A 764 -5.88 -16.04 -11.15
N VAL A 765 -5.45 -16.28 -9.90
CA VAL A 765 -4.21 -15.73 -9.34
C VAL A 765 -3.02 -16.10 -10.23
N GLY A 766 -2.25 -15.07 -10.64
CA GLY A 766 -1.08 -15.25 -11.50
C GLY A 766 -1.41 -15.47 -12.98
N ARG A 767 -2.68 -15.43 -13.37
CA ARG A 767 -3.14 -15.48 -14.76
C ARG A 767 -3.93 -14.22 -15.11
N LEU A 768 -4.90 -14.34 -16.02
CA LEU A 768 -5.72 -13.25 -16.55
C LEU A 768 -7.11 -13.28 -15.91
N GLY A 769 -7.65 -12.10 -15.63
CA GLY A 769 -9.04 -11.90 -15.27
C GLY A 769 -9.96 -12.00 -16.48
N ARG A 770 -11.15 -12.55 -16.26
CA ARG A 770 -12.20 -12.70 -17.28
C ARG A 770 -13.48 -12.04 -16.80
N LEU A 771 -14.13 -11.30 -17.71
CA LEU A 771 -15.45 -10.75 -17.46
C LEU A 771 -16.49 -11.87 -17.57
N ARG A 772 -17.42 -11.92 -16.63
CA ARG A 772 -18.54 -12.87 -16.60
C ARG A 772 -19.85 -12.12 -16.53
N GLU A 773 -20.87 -12.70 -17.15
CA GLU A 773 -22.24 -12.18 -17.14
C GLU A 773 -23.22 -13.32 -16.85
N CYS A 774 -24.28 -13.04 -16.11
CA CYS A 774 -25.40 -13.96 -15.90
C CYS A 774 -26.74 -13.23 -16.00
N THR A 775 -27.78 -13.97 -16.34
CA THR A 775 -29.15 -13.43 -16.42
C THR A 775 -29.86 -13.54 -15.07
N VAL A 776 -30.37 -12.41 -14.56
CA VAL A 776 -31.01 -12.18 -13.25
C VAL A 776 -32.52 -12.30 -13.33
#